data_AF-A0A1I3LRD1-F1
#
_entry.id   AF-A0A1I3LRD1-F1
#
_cell.length_a   1.000
_cell.length_b   1.000
_cell.length_c   1.000
_cell.angle_alpha   90.00
_cell.angle_beta   90.00
_cell.angle_gamma   90.00
#
_symmetry.space_group_name_H-M   'P 1'
#
loop_
_entity.id
_entity.type
_entity.pdbx_description
1 polymer ?
#
loop_
_entity_poly.entity_id
_entity_poly.type
_entity_poly.pdbx_seq_one_letter_code
_entity_poly.pdbx_strand_id
1 'polypeptide(L)'
;MSDPMAEIRASFFIECEELLESLQDGLQMMDDGDTDSETINIVFRAVHSIKGGAGAFGLDDLVHFAHRFETAMDEVRAGRFHPDGEAIRLFFTCADILGDLVRAARDEGEVPSDVTDPVLAKLEKLVGVEEEEEEDLDFTPATLSLDLGGLGGDLPDLGGDLPDLSALPATGAEDDDALPLMADSAELTAAAPIGTEPLDIGAPEAVVAKGFTVFFKPEDTLYASGNEPLYLFRALRDLGDISVVAHCGDLPALDTLDPDTGHLSWTVTVHTEEPELAVREVFEFVDGLCQLDITPLKETGAPIAEAPAVTAAAEAPAPLPPLDFAADLPSDLSSAPTAELPPLTPAPTAPATPELAPAPLPETPMAAELQPMPEAAAAVPQPAPKAAAKAEEKPVVKPVAKSEDEPGKPAASSAPAKATGTPTQPRATVRVDLERIDRLVNLVGELVINQAMLSQSVTEAGLPPNSPVSTGLEEFLQLTRDIQESVMMIRAQPIKSLFQRMGRIVRESSASVGKEVRLHTDGENTEVDKTVIERLADPLTHMIRNAVDHGLESPEKRLEAGKSREGHVTLTAQHRSGRIVIEVSDDGAGINRERVKAKAIENGLIPADAQLSDSDIDNLLFLPGFSTAAEISNLSGRGVGMDVVKSSIQALGGRISITSQEGKGTTFSISLPLTLAVLDGMVVRVDDETLVVPLNAILETLTLTDNDLKALGPETHVVQIRGGFVPLLDLGAELGYRQPLDSYVGGIVLLIGQEDGNRAALVVDAIEDQRQVVIKGLEGSYGRVPGIAAATILGDGQIALILDPTDLVGQASGRTRTRQPQPALVG
;
A
#
# COMPACT_ATOMS: atom_id res chain seq x y z
N MET A 1 -11.96 -8.61 -28.88
CA MET A 1 -13.14 -8.30 -28.07
C MET A 1 -13.69 -9.62 -27.57
N SER A 2 -13.23 -10.01 -26.40
CA SER A 2 -13.89 -10.97 -25.52
C SER A 2 -15.30 -10.48 -25.17
N ASP A 3 -16.17 -11.39 -24.74
CA ASP A 3 -17.42 -11.05 -24.09
C ASP A 3 -17.13 -10.78 -22.60
N PRO A 4 -17.40 -9.57 -22.06
CA PRO A 4 -17.19 -9.29 -20.64
C PRO A 4 -17.97 -10.25 -19.71
N MET A 5 -19.08 -10.83 -20.17
CA MET A 5 -19.81 -11.83 -19.40
C MET A 5 -19.05 -13.16 -19.30
N ALA A 6 -18.26 -13.52 -20.32
CA ALA A 6 -17.43 -14.72 -20.30
C ALA A 6 -16.23 -14.56 -19.36
N GLU A 7 -15.62 -13.37 -19.30
CA GLU A 7 -14.55 -13.04 -18.34
C GLU A 7 -15.05 -13.13 -16.89
N ILE A 8 -16.22 -12.55 -16.61
CA ILE A 8 -16.85 -12.59 -15.28
C ILE A 8 -17.27 -14.02 -14.90
N ARG A 9 -17.83 -14.81 -15.84
CA ARG A 9 -18.16 -16.24 -15.63
C ARG A 9 -16.89 -17.09 -15.39
N ALA A 10 -15.78 -16.81 -16.07
CA ALA A 10 -14.51 -17.50 -15.84
C ALA A 10 -13.93 -17.20 -14.45
N SER A 11 -13.96 -15.92 -14.03
CA SER A 11 -13.50 -15.52 -12.68
C SER A 11 -14.32 -16.20 -11.57
N PHE A 12 -15.62 -16.39 -11.76
CA PHE A 12 -16.48 -17.11 -10.81
C PHE A 12 -16.09 -18.59 -10.66
N PHE A 13 -15.70 -19.27 -11.74
CA PHE A 13 -15.25 -20.67 -11.63
C PHE A 13 -13.89 -20.81 -10.91
N ILE A 14 -13.00 -19.83 -11.08
CA ILE A 14 -11.74 -19.76 -10.30
C ILE A 14 -12.04 -19.53 -8.81
N GLU A 15 -12.93 -18.59 -8.47
CA GLU A 15 -13.38 -18.38 -7.08
C GLU A 15 -14.03 -19.66 -6.50
N CYS A 16 -14.81 -20.41 -7.29
CA CYS A 16 -15.36 -21.70 -6.85
C CYS A 16 -14.26 -22.74 -6.55
N GLU A 17 -13.20 -22.79 -7.34
CA GLU A 17 -12.08 -23.72 -7.13
C GLU A 17 -11.32 -23.40 -5.82
N GLU A 18 -11.05 -22.12 -5.53
CA GLU A 18 -10.49 -21.69 -4.24
C GLU A 18 -11.43 -21.98 -3.05
N LEU A 19 -12.73 -21.74 -3.22
CA LEU A 19 -13.73 -22.01 -2.18
C LEU A 19 -13.91 -23.53 -1.93
N LEU A 20 -13.73 -24.37 -2.94
CA LEU A 20 -13.75 -25.84 -2.81
C LEU A 20 -12.50 -26.37 -2.07
N GLU A 21 -11.33 -25.80 -2.31
CA GLU A 21 -10.12 -26.11 -1.53
C GLU A 21 -10.32 -25.73 -0.05
N SER A 22 -10.76 -24.49 0.21
CA SER A 22 -11.07 -24.01 1.57
C SER A 22 -12.16 -24.82 2.27
N LEU A 23 -13.13 -25.36 1.52
CA LEU A 23 -14.14 -26.29 2.01
C LEU A 23 -13.54 -27.63 2.43
N GLN A 24 -12.66 -28.22 1.60
CA GLN A 24 -12.02 -29.51 1.91
C GLN A 24 -11.08 -29.39 3.12
N ASP A 25 -10.28 -28.33 3.21
CA ASP A 25 -9.44 -28.02 4.38
C ASP A 25 -10.26 -27.90 5.66
N GLY A 26 -11.35 -27.12 5.63
CA GLY A 26 -12.24 -26.96 6.77
C GLY A 26 -12.91 -28.26 7.21
N LEU A 27 -13.26 -29.14 6.28
CA LEU A 27 -13.80 -30.48 6.58
C LEU A 27 -12.73 -31.43 7.14
N GLN A 28 -11.48 -31.34 6.68
CA GLN A 28 -10.37 -32.12 7.23
C GLN A 28 -10.07 -31.71 8.68
N MET A 29 -10.04 -30.41 8.98
CA MET A 29 -9.92 -29.91 10.36
C MET A 29 -11.06 -30.43 11.26
N MET A 30 -12.28 -30.55 10.72
CA MET A 30 -13.41 -31.14 11.45
C MET A 30 -13.28 -32.66 11.69
N ASP A 31 -12.70 -33.45 10.76
CA ASP A 31 -12.46 -34.90 10.97
C ASP A 31 -11.31 -35.16 11.97
N ASP A 32 -10.26 -34.33 11.93
CA ASP A 32 -9.19 -34.31 12.93
C ASP A 32 -9.65 -33.85 14.33
N GLY A 33 -10.88 -33.35 14.43
CA GLY A 33 -11.59 -33.06 15.68
C GLY A 33 -11.64 -31.59 16.09
N ASP A 34 -11.20 -30.66 15.24
CA ASP A 34 -11.29 -29.22 15.49
C ASP A 34 -12.65 -28.66 15.04
N THR A 35 -13.69 -29.01 15.79
CA THR A 35 -15.07 -28.52 15.57
C THR A 35 -15.31 -27.16 16.23
N ASP A 36 -14.35 -26.24 16.10
CA ASP A 36 -14.42 -24.88 16.59
C ASP A 36 -15.34 -23.99 15.73
N SER A 37 -15.67 -22.79 16.23
CA SER A 37 -16.55 -21.86 15.52
C SER A 37 -15.84 -21.09 14.41
N GLU A 38 -14.51 -20.96 14.40
CA GLU A 38 -13.75 -20.41 13.25
C GLU A 38 -13.83 -21.42 12.09
N THR A 39 -13.48 -22.69 12.32
CA THR A 39 -13.52 -23.80 11.32
C THR A 39 -14.91 -24.03 10.72
N ILE A 40 -15.96 -24.16 11.54
CA ILE A 40 -17.33 -24.37 11.06
C ILE A 40 -17.82 -23.17 10.20
N ASN A 41 -17.33 -21.95 10.48
CA ASN A 41 -17.65 -20.78 9.67
C ASN A 41 -16.86 -20.71 8.35
N ILE A 42 -15.72 -21.39 8.22
CA ILE A 42 -14.99 -21.53 6.93
C ILE A 42 -15.83 -22.41 5.99
N VAL A 43 -16.14 -23.63 6.44
CA VAL A 43 -16.97 -24.61 5.71
C VAL A 43 -18.32 -24.01 5.30
N PHE A 44 -19.01 -23.33 6.21
CA PHE A 44 -20.28 -22.64 5.88
C PHE A 44 -20.10 -21.56 4.80
N ARG A 45 -19.05 -20.74 4.89
CA ARG A 45 -18.84 -19.61 3.96
C ARG A 45 -18.55 -20.10 2.54
N ALA A 46 -17.75 -21.15 2.38
CA ALA A 46 -17.47 -21.73 1.07
C ALA A 46 -18.76 -22.09 0.32
N VAL A 47 -19.62 -22.90 0.95
CA VAL A 47 -20.90 -23.33 0.34
C VAL A 47 -21.84 -22.13 0.09
N HIS A 48 -21.92 -21.18 1.04
CA HIS A 48 -22.75 -19.98 0.90
C HIS A 48 -22.30 -19.06 -0.26
N SER A 49 -20.99 -18.88 -0.44
CA SER A 49 -20.43 -18.09 -1.55
C SER A 49 -20.63 -18.79 -2.89
N ILE A 50 -20.37 -20.11 -2.99
CA ILE A 50 -20.60 -20.88 -4.22
C ILE A 50 -22.07 -20.78 -4.65
N LYS A 51 -23.02 -20.95 -3.72
CA LYS A 51 -24.45 -20.75 -3.99
C LYS A 51 -24.76 -19.32 -4.45
N GLY A 52 -24.18 -18.32 -3.80
CA GLY A 52 -24.38 -16.90 -4.09
C GLY A 52 -23.90 -16.49 -5.47
N GLY A 53 -22.74 -16.97 -5.90
CA GLY A 53 -22.23 -16.77 -7.25
C GLY A 53 -23.02 -17.57 -8.30
N ALA A 54 -23.30 -18.85 -8.05
CA ALA A 54 -24.05 -19.71 -8.97
C ALA A 54 -25.43 -19.12 -9.34
N GLY A 55 -26.12 -18.52 -8.36
CA GLY A 55 -27.40 -17.83 -8.58
C GLY A 55 -27.31 -16.55 -9.41
N ALA A 56 -26.13 -15.94 -9.56
CA ALA A 56 -25.92 -14.79 -10.44
C ALA A 56 -25.78 -15.18 -11.92
N PHE A 57 -25.48 -16.45 -12.22
CA PHE A 57 -25.31 -16.98 -13.58
C PHE A 57 -26.42 -17.95 -14.03
N GLY A 58 -27.40 -18.25 -13.18
CA GLY A 58 -28.50 -19.19 -13.49
C GLY A 58 -28.05 -20.65 -13.53
N LEU A 59 -27.13 -21.04 -12.63
CA LEU A 59 -26.62 -22.41 -12.54
C LEU A 59 -27.47 -23.23 -11.56
N ASP A 60 -28.71 -23.51 -11.94
CA ASP A 60 -29.77 -23.95 -11.02
C ASP A 60 -29.46 -25.24 -10.25
N ASP A 61 -28.88 -26.27 -10.90
CA ASP A 61 -28.47 -27.51 -10.22
C ASP A 61 -27.41 -27.27 -9.12
N LEU A 62 -26.45 -26.39 -9.41
CA LEU A 62 -25.40 -26.00 -8.47
C LEU A 62 -25.98 -25.17 -7.31
N VAL A 63 -26.94 -24.29 -7.59
CA VAL A 63 -27.68 -23.53 -6.56
C VAL A 63 -28.48 -24.47 -5.67
N HIS A 64 -29.24 -25.42 -6.24
CA HIS A 64 -30.06 -26.35 -5.48
C HIS A 64 -29.20 -27.23 -4.55
N PHE A 65 -28.13 -27.82 -5.08
CA PHE A 65 -27.25 -28.68 -4.29
C PHE A 65 -26.51 -27.90 -3.18
N ALA A 66 -25.95 -26.73 -3.52
CA ALA A 66 -25.27 -25.87 -2.54
C ALA A 66 -26.24 -25.38 -1.46
N HIS A 67 -27.49 -25.05 -1.79
CA HIS A 67 -28.50 -24.65 -0.81
C HIS A 67 -28.82 -25.75 0.22
N ARG A 68 -29.02 -26.99 -0.25
CA ARG A 68 -29.30 -28.14 0.63
C ARG A 68 -28.10 -28.46 1.55
N PHE A 69 -26.87 -28.30 1.06
CA PHE A 69 -25.65 -28.46 1.87
C PHE A 69 -25.46 -27.29 2.86
N GLU A 70 -25.70 -26.04 2.46
CA GLU A 70 -25.66 -24.87 3.35
C GLU A 70 -26.65 -25.00 4.51
N THR A 71 -27.84 -25.54 4.24
CA THR A 71 -28.88 -25.80 5.26
C THR A 71 -28.37 -26.79 6.33
N ALA A 72 -27.69 -27.86 5.92
CA ALA A 72 -27.06 -28.80 6.85
C ALA A 72 -25.92 -28.16 7.65
N MET A 73 -25.14 -27.27 7.03
CA MET A 73 -24.09 -26.52 7.72
C MET A 73 -24.61 -25.44 8.67
N ASP A 74 -25.83 -24.89 8.48
CA ASP A 74 -26.42 -23.99 9.49
C ASP A 74 -26.84 -24.73 10.76
N GLU A 75 -27.37 -25.95 10.67
CA GLU A 75 -27.66 -26.77 11.87
C GLU A 75 -26.40 -27.05 12.70
N VAL A 76 -25.27 -27.31 12.03
CA VAL A 76 -23.94 -27.44 12.66
C VAL A 76 -23.50 -26.10 13.28
N ARG A 77 -23.54 -25.01 12.50
CA ARG A 77 -23.13 -23.66 12.92
C ARG A 77 -23.93 -23.12 14.10
N ALA A 78 -25.22 -23.45 14.18
CA ALA A 78 -26.09 -23.08 15.27
C ALA A 78 -25.95 -23.99 16.51
N GLY A 79 -25.11 -25.03 16.45
CA GLY A 79 -24.95 -26.03 17.51
C GLY A 79 -26.20 -26.89 17.76
N ARG A 80 -27.13 -26.92 16.80
CA ARG A 80 -28.37 -27.72 16.84
C ARG A 80 -28.07 -29.18 16.49
N PHE A 81 -27.21 -29.38 15.50
CA PHE A 81 -26.57 -30.66 15.17
C PHE A 81 -25.08 -30.63 15.57
N HIS A 82 -24.51 -31.78 15.93
CA HIS A 82 -23.07 -31.95 16.13
C HIS A 82 -22.64 -33.12 15.22
N PRO A 83 -21.77 -32.90 14.22
CA PRO A 83 -21.43 -33.92 13.25
C PRO A 83 -20.58 -35.04 13.88
N ASP A 84 -20.89 -36.28 13.50
CA ASP A 84 -20.07 -37.45 13.80
C ASP A 84 -19.29 -37.91 12.55
N GLY A 85 -18.48 -38.95 12.69
CA GLY A 85 -17.69 -39.52 11.58
C GLY A 85 -18.51 -40.23 10.48
N GLU A 86 -19.85 -40.22 10.53
CA GLU A 86 -20.71 -40.57 9.39
C GLU A 86 -21.19 -39.28 8.69
N ALA A 87 -21.57 -38.25 9.46
CA ALA A 87 -21.90 -36.92 8.95
C ALA A 87 -20.72 -36.22 8.25
N ILE A 88 -19.51 -36.29 8.80
CA ILE A 88 -18.32 -35.66 8.21
C ILE A 88 -17.99 -36.30 6.85
N ARG A 89 -18.09 -37.62 6.72
CA ARG A 89 -17.95 -38.33 5.43
C ARG A 89 -19.04 -37.98 4.43
N LEU A 90 -20.26 -37.73 4.90
CA LEU A 90 -21.32 -37.20 4.05
C LEU A 90 -20.95 -35.80 3.54
N PHE A 91 -20.44 -34.92 4.40
CA PHE A 91 -20.00 -33.57 3.98
C PHE A 91 -18.83 -33.59 2.99
N PHE A 92 -17.85 -34.50 3.14
CA PHE A 92 -16.84 -34.74 2.09
C PHE A 92 -17.49 -35.19 0.78
N THR A 93 -18.41 -36.15 0.82
CA THR A 93 -19.17 -36.58 -0.37
C THR A 93 -19.93 -35.42 -1.02
N CYS A 94 -20.43 -34.46 -0.23
CA CYS A 94 -21.07 -33.25 -0.73
C CYS A 94 -20.06 -32.26 -1.33
N ALA A 95 -18.86 -32.12 -0.78
CA ALA A 95 -17.80 -31.29 -1.34
C ALA A 95 -17.31 -31.83 -2.70
N ASP A 96 -17.17 -33.16 -2.82
CA ASP A 96 -16.82 -33.82 -4.08
C ASP A 96 -17.87 -33.56 -5.17
N ILE A 97 -19.16 -33.78 -4.86
CA ILE A 97 -20.27 -33.54 -5.79
C ILE A 97 -20.43 -32.04 -6.12
N LEU A 98 -20.18 -31.14 -5.17
CA LEU A 98 -20.18 -29.70 -5.42
C LEU A 98 -19.06 -29.32 -6.41
N GLY A 99 -17.90 -29.94 -6.30
CA GLY A 99 -16.80 -29.79 -7.26
C GLY A 99 -17.13 -30.33 -8.65
N ASP A 100 -17.79 -31.48 -8.75
CA ASP A 100 -18.22 -32.04 -10.05
C ASP A 100 -19.35 -31.21 -10.69
N LEU A 101 -20.25 -30.61 -9.90
CA LEU A 101 -21.24 -29.65 -10.39
C LEU A 101 -20.60 -28.35 -10.89
N VAL A 102 -19.58 -27.83 -10.19
CA VAL A 102 -18.80 -26.67 -10.64
C VAL A 102 -18.08 -26.95 -11.97
N ARG A 103 -17.47 -28.14 -12.12
CA ARG A 103 -16.83 -28.58 -13.38
C ARG A 103 -17.85 -28.73 -14.52
N ALA A 104 -18.99 -29.38 -14.26
CA ALA A 104 -20.05 -29.55 -15.25
C ALA A 104 -20.59 -28.18 -15.73
N ALA A 105 -20.83 -27.24 -14.82
CA ALA A 105 -21.26 -25.88 -15.13
C ALA A 105 -20.20 -25.06 -15.89
N ARG A 106 -18.91 -25.38 -15.73
CA ARG A 106 -17.79 -24.77 -16.46
C ARG A 106 -17.66 -25.31 -17.89
N ASP A 107 -17.77 -26.63 -18.05
CA ASP A 107 -17.54 -27.34 -19.32
C ASP A 107 -18.83 -27.59 -20.15
N GLU A 108 -19.95 -27.01 -19.72
CA GLU A 108 -21.31 -27.14 -20.33
C GLU A 108 -21.81 -28.59 -20.39
N GLY A 109 -21.53 -29.36 -19.33
CA GLY A 109 -22.05 -30.71 -19.08
C GLY A 109 -23.11 -30.76 -17.97
N GLU A 110 -23.66 -31.96 -17.74
CA GLU A 110 -24.65 -32.26 -16.70
C GLU A 110 -24.08 -33.31 -15.73
N VAL A 111 -24.31 -33.17 -14.42
CA VAL A 111 -24.04 -34.24 -13.43
C VAL A 111 -25.29 -35.13 -13.33
N PRO A 112 -25.20 -36.47 -13.55
CA PRO A 112 -26.36 -37.35 -13.49
C PRO A 112 -27.07 -37.33 -12.12
N SER A 113 -28.41 -37.19 -12.12
CA SER A 113 -29.16 -37.05 -10.87
C SER A 113 -29.09 -38.30 -9.97
N ASP A 114 -28.82 -39.48 -10.52
CA ASP A 114 -28.59 -40.70 -9.75
C ASP A 114 -27.30 -40.67 -8.89
N VAL A 115 -26.47 -39.63 -9.05
CA VAL A 115 -25.34 -39.29 -8.17
C VAL A 115 -25.74 -38.27 -7.10
N THR A 116 -26.52 -37.24 -7.45
CA THR A 116 -26.90 -36.14 -6.54
C THR A 116 -28.07 -36.51 -5.61
N ASP A 117 -29.17 -37.06 -6.15
CA ASP A 117 -30.39 -37.41 -5.43
C ASP A 117 -30.13 -38.29 -4.18
N PRO A 118 -29.27 -39.33 -4.23
CA PRO A 118 -28.99 -40.18 -3.06
C PRO A 118 -28.14 -39.51 -1.97
N VAL A 119 -27.59 -38.32 -2.23
CA VAL A 119 -26.80 -37.53 -1.27
C VAL A 119 -27.65 -36.40 -0.69
N LEU A 120 -28.45 -35.72 -1.51
CA LEU A 120 -29.51 -34.81 -1.04
C LEU A 120 -30.45 -35.51 -0.06
N ALA A 121 -30.96 -36.68 -0.44
CA ALA A 121 -31.82 -37.49 0.42
C ALA A 121 -31.10 -38.09 1.66
N LYS A 122 -29.79 -37.87 1.86
CA LYS A 122 -29.09 -38.14 3.13
C LYS A 122 -28.94 -36.86 3.96
N LEU A 123 -28.60 -35.73 3.34
CA LEU A 123 -28.55 -34.43 4.02
C LEU A 123 -29.88 -34.10 4.68
N GLU A 124 -31.00 -34.27 3.98
CA GLU A 124 -32.34 -33.99 4.51
C GLU A 124 -32.68 -34.86 5.74
N LYS A 125 -32.22 -36.12 5.75
CA LYS A 125 -32.38 -37.04 6.89
C LYS A 125 -31.46 -36.69 8.07
N LEU A 126 -30.38 -35.95 7.83
CA LEU A 126 -29.46 -35.44 8.85
C LEU A 126 -30.03 -34.19 9.54
N VAL A 127 -30.67 -33.31 8.75
CA VAL A 127 -31.24 -32.02 9.19
C VAL A 127 -32.65 -32.19 9.76
N GLY A 128 -33.45 -33.13 9.26
CA GLY A 128 -34.78 -33.45 9.78
C GLY A 128 -35.88 -32.44 9.41
N VAL A 129 -35.71 -31.74 8.28
CA VAL A 129 -36.66 -30.75 7.74
C VAL A 129 -37.64 -31.46 6.80
N GLU A 130 -38.94 -31.21 6.98
CA GLU A 130 -39.97 -31.59 6.00
C GLU A 130 -39.97 -30.57 4.84
N GLU A 131 -40.32 -31.01 3.62
CA GLU A 131 -40.30 -30.19 2.41
C GLU A 131 -41.21 -28.94 2.54
N GLU A 132 -40.63 -27.74 2.52
CA GLU A 132 -41.36 -26.53 2.11
C GLU A 132 -41.29 -26.44 0.57
N GLU A 133 -42.46 -26.31 -0.08
CA GLU A 133 -42.59 -26.31 -1.54
C GLU A 133 -41.87 -25.09 -2.17
N GLU A 134 -41.25 -25.27 -3.33
CA GLU A 134 -40.45 -24.24 -4.00
C GLU A 134 -41.33 -23.08 -4.51
N GLU A 135 -41.09 -21.85 -4.04
CA GLU A 135 -41.58 -20.63 -4.71
C GLU A 135 -40.58 -20.22 -5.80
N ASP A 136 -40.98 -20.35 -7.08
CA ASP A 136 -40.22 -19.89 -8.25
C ASP A 136 -39.87 -18.40 -8.16
N LEU A 137 -38.64 -18.08 -7.74
CA LEU A 137 -38.12 -16.71 -7.68
C LEU A 137 -37.60 -16.25 -9.05
N ASP A 138 -38.54 -16.03 -9.98
CA ASP A 138 -38.33 -15.52 -11.34
C ASP A 138 -37.63 -14.14 -11.34
N PHE A 139 -36.29 -14.15 -11.32
CA PHE A 139 -35.45 -12.99 -11.03
C PHE A 139 -35.28 -12.07 -12.24
N THR A 140 -36.34 -11.35 -12.60
CA THR A 140 -36.30 -10.36 -13.70
C THR A 140 -35.50 -9.10 -13.32
N PRO A 141 -34.38 -8.78 -14.01
CA PRO A 141 -33.56 -7.62 -13.68
C PRO A 141 -34.28 -6.31 -14.07
N ALA A 142 -34.72 -5.56 -13.04
CA ALA A 142 -35.53 -4.36 -13.21
C ALA A 142 -34.74 -3.18 -13.82
N THR A 143 -34.80 -3.03 -15.15
CA THR A 143 -34.32 -1.84 -15.86
C THR A 143 -35.22 -0.63 -15.53
N LEU A 144 -34.72 0.31 -14.72
CA LEU A 144 -35.45 1.55 -14.45
C LEU A 144 -35.47 2.46 -15.70
N SER A 145 -36.57 2.42 -16.43
CA SER A 145 -36.92 3.44 -17.43
C SER A 145 -37.34 4.74 -16.71
N LEU A 146 -36.61 5.82 -16.97
CA LEU A 146 -36.94 7.15 -16.45
C LEU A 146 -38.13 7.73 -17.23
N ASP A 147 -39.31 7.75 -16.61
CA ASP A 147 -40.49 8.44 -17.15
C ASP A 147 -40.28 9.97 -17.13
N LEU A 148 -40.04 10.54 -18.31
CA LEU A 148 -39.82 11.97 -18.54
C LEU A 148 -41.12 12.73 -18.90
N GLY A 149 -42.26 12.31 -18.33
CA GLY A 149 -43.56 12.95 -18.53
C GLY A 149 -43.66 14.36 -17.95
N GLY A 150 -43.33 15.41 -18.74
CA GLY A 150 -43.36 16.78 -18.22
C GLY A 150 -43.41 18.00 -19.14
N LEU A 151 -43.15 17.91 -20.46
CA LEU A 151 -43.32 19.05 -21.38
C LEU A 151 -43.86 18.59 -22.75
N GLY A 152 -44.93 19.22 -23.23
CA GLY A 152 -45.56 18.92 -24.51
C GLY A 152 -45.45 20.08 -25.52
N GLY A 153 -45.16 19.76 -26.78
CA GLY A 153 -45.16 20.71 -27.89
C GLY A 153 -44.59 20.12 -29.18
N ASP A 154 -45.48 19.87 -30.15
CA ASP A 154 -45.28 19.67 -31.60
C ASP A 154 -44.03 18.92 -32.12
N LEU A 155 -44.24 17.74 -32.72
CA LEU A 155 -44.17 17.50 -34.18
C LEU A 155 -44.61 16.05 -34.55
N PRO A 156 -45.11 15.77 -35.78
CA PRO A 156 -45.72 14.47 -36.12
C PRO A 156 -44.89 13.55 -37.05
N ASP A 157 -45.13 12.24 -36.89
CA ASP A 157 -45.15 11.12 -37.86
C ASP A 157 -44.43 11.24 -39.23
N LEU A 158 -43.49 10.30 -39.47
CA LEU A 158 -43.41 9.54 -40.74
C LEU A 158 -42.99 8.08 -40.46
N GLY A 159 -43.94 7.15 -40.49
CA GLY A 159 -43.76 5.73 -40.14
C GLY A 159 -43.05 4.80 -41.16
N GLY A 160 -43.07 3.50 -40.86
CA GLY A 160 -42.57 2.40 -41.71
C GLY A 160 -42.58 1.05 -40.98
N ASP A 161 -43.40 0.11 -41.43
CA ASP A 161 -43.56 -1.22 -40.80
C ASP A 161 -42.35 -2.17 -40.99
N LEU A 162 -42.08 -2.99 -39.98
CA LEU A 162 -41.28 -4.22 -40.09
C LEU A 162 -42.20 -5.44 -40.08
N PRO A 163 -42.21 -6.30 -41.11
CA PRO A 163 -43.04 -7.50 -41.15
C PRO A 163 -42.36 -8.73 -40.53
N ASP A 164 -43.09 -9.45 -39.68
CA ASP A 164 -42.82 -10.87 -39.37
C ASP A 164 -43.28 -11.74 -40.56
N LEU A 165 -42.43 -12.68 -40.98
CA LEU A 165 -42.84 -13.88 -41.71
C LEU A 165 -41.88 -15.06 -41.46
N SER A 166 -42.36 -16.04 -40.71
CA SER A 166 -41.79 -17.39 -40.66
C SER A 166 -42.40 -18.31 -41.73
N ALA A 167 -41.61 -18.80 -42.69
CA ALA A 167 -41.98 -19.91 -43.59
C ALA A 167 -40.77 -20.55 -44.33
N LEU A 168 -40.85 -21.87 -44.54
CA LEU A 168 -39.90 -22.78 -45.24
C LEU A 168 -40.22 -22.82 -46.78
N PRO A 169 -39.58 -23.63 -47.70
CA PRO A 169 -38.71 -24.80 -47.46
C PRO A 169 -37.55 -25.19 -48.46
N ALA A 170 -36.65 -26.06 -47.97
CA ALA A 170 -36.07 -27.30 -48.55
C ALA A 170 -35.51 -27.46 -50.00
N THR A 171 -34.25 -27.95 -50.07
CA THR A 171 -33.69 -29.09 -50.86
C THR A 171 -32.25 -29.34 -50.33
N GLY A 172 -31.61 -30.53 -50.23
CA GLY A 172 -31.86 -31.89 -50.73
C GLY A 172 -30.81 -32.28 -51.80
N ALA A 173 -30.04 -33.38 -51.74
CA ALA A 173 -29.91 -34.50 -50.78
C ALA A 173 -28.56 -35.29 -51.00
N GLU A 174 -28.40 -36.49 -50.41
CA GLU A 174 -27.40 -37.57 -50.73
C GLU A 174 -25.92 -37.31 -50.30
N ASP A 175 -25.11 -38.20 -49.69
CA ASP A 175 -25.22 -39.54 -49.03
C ASP A 175 -24.13 -39.55 -47.90
N ASP A 176 -24.22 -40.14 -46.70
CA ASP A 176 -24.56 -41.50 -46.21
C ASP A 176 -23.46 -42.59 -46.40
N ASP A 177 -22.69 -42.90 -45.33
CA ASP A 177 -22.42 -44.27 -44.80
C ASP A 177 -21.69 -44.22 -43.43
N ALA A 178 -21.56 -45.34 -42.72
CA ALA A 178 -21.42 -45.41 -41.25
C ALA A 178 -20.08 -45.89 -40.63
N LEU A 179 -19.98 -45.72 -39.30
CA LEU A 179 -18.97 -46.30 -38.38
C LEU A 179 -18.98 -47.85 -38.39
N PRO A 180 -17.89 -48.56 -38.01
CA PRO A 180 -17.79 -49.04 -36.61
C PRO A 180 -16.37 -49.28 -36.02
N LEU A 181 -16.38 -49.67 -34.73
CA LEU A 181 -15.28 -50.18 -33.89
C LEU A 181 -14.81 -51.62 -34.25
N MET A 182 -13.84 -52.12 -33.45
CA MET A 182 -13.43 -53.53 -33.21
C MET A 182 -12.31 -54.11 -34.10
N ALA A 183 -11.38 -54.97 -33.63
CA ALA A 183 -10.94 -55.32 -32.26
C ALA A 183 -9.68 -56.25 -32.26
N ASP A 184 -9.15 -56.51 -31.06
CA ASP A 184 -8.68 -57.83 -30.56
C ASP A 184 -7.17 -58.22 -30.60
N SER A 185 -6.75 -58.93 -29.53
CA SER A 185 -5.64 -59.90 -29.35
C SER A 185 -4.17 -59.44 -29.51
N ALA A 186 -3.34 -59.40 -28.44
CA ALA A 186 -2.63 -60.52 -27.75
C ALA A 186 -1.20 -60.75 -28.33
N GLU A 187 -0.16 -61.32 -27.69
CA GLU A 187 0.14 -61.98 -26.39
C GLU A 187 1.71 -61.90 -26.19
N LEU A 188 2.47 -62.29 -25.13
CA LEU A 188 2.32 -62.88 -23.78
C LEU A 188 3.67 -62.72 -22.99
N THR A 189 3.69 -62.80 -21.64
CA THR A 189 4.86 -63.14 -20.74
C THR A 189 6.10 -62.21 -20.69
N ALA A 190 7.05 -62.29 -19.72
CA ALA A 190 7.02 -62.57 -18.27
C ALA A 190 8.42 -62.41 -17.59
N ALA A 191 8.44 -62.11 -16.27
CA ALA A 191 9.46 -62.41 -15.25
C ALA A 191 10.89 -61.81 -15.30
N ALA A 192 11.41 -61.48 -14.11
CA ALA A 192 12.80 -61.03 -13.84
C ALA A 192 13.76 -62.20 -13.50
N PRO A 193 15.06 -61.93 -13.22
CA PRO A 193 15.50 -62.02 -11.81
C PRO A 193 16.65 -61.07 -11.40
N ILE A 194 17.07 -61.19 -10.12
CA ILE A 194 18.09 -60.38 -9.39
C ILE A 194 19.50 -61.01 -9.49
N GLY A 195 20.56 -60.20 -9.33
CA GLY A 195 21.97 -60.64 -9.17
C GLY A 195 22.81 -59.65 -8.33
N THR A 196 23.97 -60.08 -7.78
CA THR A 196 24.66 -59.40 -6.65
C THR A 196 26.19 -59.28 -6.78
N GLU A 197 26.73 -58.10 -6.41
CA GLU A 197 28.11 -57.83 -5.91
C GLU A 197 29.33 -58.09 -6.85
N PRO A 198 30.54 -57.49 -6.61
CA PRO A 198 31.10 -56.95 -5.35
C PRO A 198 31.77 -55.55 -5.42
N LEU A 199 32.43 -55.16 -4.31
CA LEU A 199 33.18 -53.91 -4.12
C LEU A 199 34.44 -53.77 -5.01
N ASP A 200 34.82 -52.52 -5.25
CA ASP A 200 36.22 -52.10 -5.48
C ASP A 200 36.60 -50.98 -4.48
N ILE A 201 37.89 -50.79 -4.21
CA ILE A 201 38.44 -49.85 -3.22
C ILE A 201 39.54 -49.01 -3.88
N GLY A 202 39.15 -47.89 -4.50
CA GLY A 202 40.06 -47.00 -5.21
C GLY A 202 39.70 -45.52 -5.06
N ALA A 203 40.55 -44.76 -4.37
CA ALA A 203 40.57 -43.30 -4.35
C ALA A 203 42.02 -42.83 -4.12
N PRO A 204 42.40 -41.58 -4.46
CA PRO A 204 41.57 -40.51 -5.05
C PRO A 204 42.12 -40.00 -6.41
N GLU A 205 41.25 -39.44 -7.25
CA GLU A 205 41.63 -38.40 -8.22
C GLU A 205 40.39 -37.56 -8.55
N ALA A 206 40.54 -36.24 -8.70
CA ALA A 206 39.42 -35.29 -8.66
C ALA A 206 39.44 -34.29 -9.81
N VAL A 207 38.45 -34.40 -10.70
CA VAL A 207 37.83 -33.29 -11.46
C VAL A 207 36.38 -33.69 -11.74
N VAL A 208 35.39 -32.91 -11.31
CA VAL A 208 34.08 -32.86 -11.98
C VAL A 208 33.52 -31.43 -11.84
N ALA A 209 33.54 -30.65 -12.93
CA ALA A 209 32.81 -29.39 -12.99
C ALA A 209 31.40 -29.69 -13.52
N LYS A 210 30.49 -30.09 -12.62
CA LYS A 210 29.08 -30.31 -12.98
C LYS A 210 28.36 -28.97 -13.22
N GLY A 211 27.27 -29.06 -13.97
CA GLY A 211 26.41 -27.93 -14.27
C GLY A 211 25.42 -28.24 -15.39
N PHE A 212 24.44 -27.37 -15.53
CA PHE A 212 23.29 -27.55 -16.40
C PHE A 212 23.01 -26.27 -17.18
N THR A 213 22.56 -26.42 -18.43
CA THR A 213 21.95 -25.35 -19.20
C THR A 213 20.44 -25.56 -19.16
N VAL A 214 19.74 -24.62 -18.51
CA VAL A 214 18.29 -24.53 -18.41
C VAL A 214 17.81 -23.51 -19.45
N PHE A 215 17.00 -23.94 -20.41
CA PHE A 215 16.18 -23.03 -21.20
C PHE A 215 14.81 -22.90 -20.54
N PHE A 216 14.31 -21.66 -20.44
CA PHE A 216 13.07 -21.31 -19.77
C PHE A 216 12.33 -20.26 -20.60
N LYS A 217 11.13 -20.58 -21.08
CA LYS A 217 10.18 -19.62 -21.66
C LYS A 217 8.87 -19.70 -20.87
N PRO A 218 8.49 -18.65 -20.12
CA PRO A 218 7.20 -18.61 -19.42
C PRO A 218 6.06 -18.49 -20.44
N GLU A 219 4.88 -18.98 -20.07
CA GLU A 219 3.63 -18.64 -20.75
C GLU A 219 2.93 -17.47 -20.04
N ASP A 220 1.95 -16.83 -20.70
CA ASP A 220 1.23 -15.67 -20.15
C ASP A 220 0.55 -16.00 -18.80
N THR A 221 0.14 -17.26 -18.63
CA THR A 221 -0.43 -17.84 -17.40
C THR A 221 0.51 -17.82 -16.21
N LEU A 222 1.83 -17.83 -16.42
CA LEU A 222 2.83 -17.70 -15.35
C LEU A 222 2.80 -16.29 -14.75
N TYR A 223 2.66 -15.27 -15.58
CA TYR A 223 2.53 -13.88 -15.12
C TYR A 223 1.14 -13.61 -14.51
N ALA A 224 0.07 -14.15 -15.10
CA ALA A 224 -1.29 -14.03 -14.57
C ALA A 224 -1.46 -14.67 -13.18
N SER A 225 -0.70 -15.74 -12.88
CA SER A 225 -0.64 -16.37 -11.55
C SER A 225 0.32 -15.67 -10.56
N GLY A 226 0.89 -14.53 -10.93
CA GLY A 226 1.77 -13.73 -10.07
C GLY A 226 3.19 -14.28 -9.90
N ASN A 227 3.60 -15.28 -10.69
CA ASN A 227 4.96 -15.82 -10.65
C ASN A 227 5.93 -14.89 -11.39
N GLU A 228 7.10 -14.64 -10.80
CA GLU A 228 8.15 -13.79 -11.40
C GLU A 228 9.43 -14.61 -11.63
N PRO A 229 9.93 -14.74 -12.88
CA PRO A 229 11.14 -15.52 -13.20
C PRO A 229 12.39 -15.12 -12.40
N LEU A 230 12.45 -13.90 -11.88
CA LEU A 230 13.53 -13.42 -11.03
C LEU A 230 13.68 -14.21 -9.71
N TYR A 231 12.61 -14.76 -9.14
CA TYR A 231 12.72 -15.63 -7.96
C TYR A 231 13.27 -17.01 -8.32
N LEU A 232 12.85 -17.57 -9.45
CA LEU A 232 13.38 -18.85 -9.97
C LEU A 232 14.89 -18.74 -10.21
N PHE A 233 15.35 -17.66 -10.84
CA PHE A 233 16.79 -17.42 -11.07
C PHE A 233 17.56 -17.12 -9.77
N ARG A 234 16.94 -16.54 -8.74
CA ARG A 234 17.55 -16.39 -7.41
C ARG A 234 17.73 -17.75 -6.73
N ALA A 235 16.72 -18.61 -6.75
CA ALA A 235 16.81 -19.97 -6.22
C ALA A 235 17.86 -20.82 -6.96
N LEU A 236 17.95 -20.72 -8.29
CA LEU A 236 19.03 -21.37 -9.05
C LEU A 236 20.44 -20.87 -8.67
N ARG A 237 20.59 -19.59 -8.33
CA ARG A 237 21.86 -19.02 -7.84
C ARG A 237 22.21 -19.53 -6.44
N ASP A 238 21.22 -19.82 -5.62
CA ASP A 238 21.45 -20.34 -4.28
C ASP A 238 21.88 -21.85 -4.32
N LEU A 239 21.71 -22.52 -5.47
CA LEU A 239 22.31 -23.83 -5.79
C LEU A 239 23.73 -23.75 -6.41
N GLY A 240 24.18 -22.60 -6.92
CA GLY A 240 25.49 -22.49 -7.57
C GLY A 240 25.70 -21.24 -8.44
N ASP A 241 26.88 -21.10 -9.04
CA ASP A 241 27.21 -19.94 -9.90
C ASP A 241 26.39 -19.97 -11.19
N ILE A 242 25.57 -18.94 -11.42
CA ILE A 242 24.75 -18.83 -12.64
C ILE A 242 25.22 -17.73 -13.59
N SER A 243 25.01 -17.98 -14.88
CA SER A 243 25.04 -16.97 -15.94
C SER A 243 23.72 -17.01 -16.71
N VAL A 244 23.13 -15.83 -16.95
CA VAL A 244 21.78 -15.69 -17.54
C VAL A 244 21.90 -14.91 -18.86
N VAL A 245 21.29 -15.45 -19.92
CA VAL A 245 21.10 -14.78 -21.21
C VAL A 245 19.61 -14.67 -21.48
N ALA A 246 19.13 -13.45 -21.77
CA ALA A 246 17.77 -13.21 -22.23
C ALA A 246 17.73 -13.19 -23.76
N HIS A 247 16.71 -13.84 -24.34
CA HIS A 247 16.46 -13.90 -25.78
C HIS A 247 15.26 -13.01 -26.12
N CYS A 248 15.52 -11.81 -26.63
CA CYS A 248 14.50 -10.87 -27.09
C CYS A 248 14.12 -11.08 -28.57
N GLY A 249 14.27 -12.32 -29.09
CA GLY A 249 14.14 -12.62 -30.52
C GLY A 249 12.70 -12.63 -31.04
N ASP A 250 11.75 -12.95 -30.16
CA ASP A 250 10.31 -12.96 -30.46
C ASP A 250 9.65 -11.60 -30.24
N LEU A 251 10.40 -10.59 -29.77
CA LEU A 251 9.85 -9.31 -29.32
C LEU A 251 9.37 -8.44 -30.50
N PRO A 252 8.08 -8.08 -30.59
CA PRO A 252 7.52 -7.31 -31.71
C PRO A 252 7.97 -5.84 -31.70
N ALA A 253 7.71 -5.15 -32.81
CA ALA A 253 7.94 -3.71 -32.90
C ALA A 253 6.93 -2.93 -32.04
N LEU A 254 7.32 -1.77 -31.51
CA LEU A 254 6.57 -1.02 -30.49
C LEU A 254 5.13 -0.63 -30.91
N ASP A 255 4.87 -0.48 -32.20
CA ASP A 255 3.55 -0.23 -32.80
C ASP A 255 2.64 -1.48 -32.87
N THR A 256 3.19 -2.66 -32.55
CA THR A 256 2.54 -3.98 -32.54
C THR A 256 2.82 -4.76 -31.25
N LEU A 257 3.43 -4.13 -30.25
CA LEU A 257 3.74 -4.71 -28.95
C LEU A 257 2.49 -4.71 -28.08
N ASP A 258 1.93 -5.89 -27.88
CA ASP A 258 0.95 -6.16 -26.83
C ASP A 258 1.71 -6.30 -25.49
N PRO A 259 1.47 -5.43 -24.50
CA PRO A 259 2.19 -5.44 -23.22
C PRO A 259 1.76 -6.56 -22.28
N ASP A 260 0.60 -7.18 -22.52
CA ASP A 260 0.00 -8.18 -21.62
C ASP A 260 0.43 -9.61 -21.98
N THR A 261 1.45 -9.78 -22.84
CA THR A 261 1.92 -11.07 -23.38
C THR A 261 3.44 -11.28 -23.26
N GLY A 262 3.86 -12.53 -23.05
CA GLY A 262 5.21 -12.98 -22.70
C GLY A 262 6.17 -13.17 -23.87
N HIS A 263 6.75 -12.07 -24.38
CA HIS A 263 7.68 -12.11 -25.53
C HIS A 263 9.12 -12.55 -25.22
N LEU A 264 9.47 -12.81 -23.96
CA LEU A 264 10.84 -13.09 -23.53
C LEU A 264 11.06 -14.56 -23.17
N SER A 265 12.25 -15.07 -23.47
CA SER A 265 12.74 -16.37 -22.98
C SER A 265 14.19 -16.25 -22.52
N TRP A 266 14.67 -17.23 -21.76
CA TRP A 266 15.98 -17.20 -21.12
C TRP A 266 16.75 -18.50 -21.33
N THR A 267 18.08 -18.39 -21.27
CA THR A 267 18.98 -19.52 -21.04
C THR A 267 19.85 -19.22 -19.84
N VAL A 268 19.73 -20.05 -18.81
CA VAL A 268 20.51 -20.00 -17.57
C VAL A 268 21.50 -21.15 -17.60
N THR A 269 22.80 -20.85 -17.50
CA THR A 269 23.83 -21.87 -17.28
C THR A 269 24.22 -21.85 -15.80
N VAL A 270 23.94 -22.95 -15.11
CA VAL A 270 24.17 -23.16 -13.67
C VAL A 270 25.39 -24.05 -13.49
N HIS A 271 26.38 -23.62 -12.72
CA HIS A 271 27.52 -24.42 -12.29
C HIS A 271 27.29 -24.85 -10.83
N THR A 272 27.00 -26.14 -10.62
CA THR A 272 26.65 -26.71 -9.32
C THR A 272 27.08 -28.18 -9.24
N GLU A 273 27.44 -28.64 -8.04
CA GLU A 273 27.73 -30.06 -7.77
C GLU A 273 26.47 -30.92 -7.53
N GLU A 274 25.33 -30.25 -7.29
CA GLU A 274 24.02 -30.83 -6.99
C GLU A 274 23.41 -31.62 -8.17
N PRO A 275 22.46 -32.54 -7.93
CA PRO A 275 21.81 -33.32 -8.98
C PRO A 275 20.80 -32.49 -9.78
N GLU A 276 20.48 -32.95 -11.00
CA GLU A 276 19.46 -32.33 -11.86
C GLU A 276 18.09 -32.19 -11.14
N LEU A 277 17.78 -33.12 -10.24
CA LEU A 277 16.57 -33.09 -9.41
C LEU A 277 16.43 -31.76 -8.65
N ALA A 278 17.47 -31.31 -7.95
CA ALA A 278 17.45 -30.06 -7.19
C ALA A 278 17.30 -28.82 -8.10
N VAL A 279 17.89 -28.87 -9.30
CA VAL A 279 17.73 -27.83 -10.33
C VAL A 279 16.30 -27.81 -10.90
N ARG A 280 15.60 -28.95 -10.87
CA ARG A 280 14.21 -29.11 -11.34
C ARG A 280 13.17 -28.78 -10.27
N GLU A 281 13.42 -29.10 -9.00
CA GLU A 281 12.60 -28.72 -7.84
C GLU A 281 12.38 -27.19 -7.77
N VAL A 282 13.37 -26.39 -8.20
CA VAL A 282 13.26 -24.92 -8.32
C VAL A 282 12.16 -24.45 -9.31
N PHE A 283 11.62 -25.35 -10.14
CA PHE A 283 10.54 -25.06 -11.09
C PHE A 283 9.26 -25.89 -10.83
N GLU A 284 9.19 -26.69 -9.76
CA GLU A 284 8.06 -27.60 -9.50
C GLU A 284 6.71 -26.84 -9.38
N PHE A 285 6.73 -25.69 -8.71
CA PHE A 285 5.59 -24.79 -8.51
C PHE A 285 5.26 -23.89 -9.72
N VAL A 286 5.97 -24.04 -10.85
CA VAL A 286 5.63 -23.43 -12.16
C VAL A 286 5.62 -24.46 -13.30
N ASP A 287 5.56 -25.76 -12.97
CA ASP A 287 5.41 -26.82 -13.96
C ASP A 287 4.05 -26.70 -14.66
N GLY A 288 4.03 -26.92 -15.99
CA GLY A 288 2.87 -26.64 -16.83
C GLY A 288 2.54 -25.15 -17.07
N LEU A 289 3.27 -24.20 -16.46
CA LEU A 289 3.15 -22.75 -16.75
C LEU A 289 4.32 -22.20 -17.59
N CYS A 290 5.26 -23.06 -17.99
CA CYS A 290 6.42 -22.68 -18.78
C CYS A 290 6.96 -23.83 -19.65
N GLN A 291 7.61 -23.49 -20.77
CA GLN A 291 8.50 -24.42 -21.45
C GLN A 291 9.85 -24.45 -20.72
N LEU A 292 10.20 -25.61 -20.16
CA LEU A 292 11.41 -25.85 -19.38
C LEU A 292 12.24 -27.00 -19.96
N ASP A 293 13.40 -26.68 -20.53
CA ASP A 293 14.36 -27.67 -21.07
C ASP A 293 15.67 -27.64 -20.26
N ILE A 294 15.87 -28.62 -19.38
CA ILE A 294 17.11 -28.78 -18.58
C ILE A 294 18.04 -29.76 -19.30
N THR A 295 19.29 -29.35 -19.54
CA THR A 295 20.31 -30.19 -20.19
C THR A 295 21.65 -30.15 -19.46
N PRO A 296 22.37 -31.28 -19.29
CA PRO A 296 23.68 -31.28 -18.65
C PRO A 296 24.75 -30.67 -19.55
N LEU A 297 25.65 -29.87 -18.97
CA LEU A 297 26.80 -29.32 -19.67
C LEU A 297 27.71 -30.44 -20.19
N LYS A 298 27.97 -30.43 -21.50
CA LYS A 298 28.87 -31.40 -22.14
C LYS A 298 30.32 -30.97 -21.98
N GLU A 299 31.13 -31.82 -21.35
CA GLU A 299 32.58 -31.63 -21.23
C GLU A 299 33.23 -31.42 -22.61
N THR A 300 33.57 -30.18 -22.92
CA THR A 300 34.39 -29.84 -24.08
C THR A 300 35.83 -29.74 -23.62
N GLY A 301 36.54 -30.87 -23.67
CA GLY A 301 37.91 -31.00 -23.18
C GLY A 301 38.92 -30.13 -23.93
N ALA A 302 39.08 -28.89 -23.49
CA ALA A 302 40.16 -27.97 -23.84
C ALA A 302 40.82 -27.47 -22.53
N PRO A 303 42.16 -27.37 -22.46
CA PRO A 303 42.84 -27.07 -21.20
C PRO A 303 42.59 -25.63 -20.74
N ILE A 304 42.39 -25.45 -19.44
CA ILE A 304 42.33 -24.14 -18.79
C ILE A 304 43.70 -23.46 -18.98
N ALA A 305 43.75 -22.43 -19.82
CA ALA A 305 44.88 -21.53 -19.89
C ALA A 305 44.81 -20.55 -18.71
N GLU A 306 45.94 -20.32 -18.03
CA GLU A 306 46.04 -19.32 -16.96
C GLU A 306 45.60 -17.94 -17.48
N ALA A 307 44.77 -17.24 -16.72
CA ALA A 307 44.25 -15.93 -17.10
C ALA A 307 45.40 -14.91 -17.27
N PRO A 308 45.67 -14.39 -18.48
CA PRO A 308 46.73 -13.41 -18.67
C PRO A 308 46.21 -12.03 -18.24
N ALA A 309 46.80 -11.47 -17.20
CA ALA A 309 46.52 -10.10 -16.78
C ALA A 309 47.00 -9.11 -17.85
N VAL A 310 46.11 -8.65 -18.73
CA VAL A 310 46.43 -7.70 -19.81
C VAL A 310 45.51 -6.49 -19.76
N THR A 311 46.14 -5.34 -19.60
CA THR A 311 45.54 -4.01 -19.69
C THR A 311 45.19 -3.62 -21.13
N ALA A 312 43.95 -3.16 -21.32
CA ALA A 312 43.51 -2.18 -22.33
C ALA A 312 43.47 -2.56 -23.84
N ALA A 313 42.61 -1.82 -24.54
CA ALA A 313 42.47 -1.65 -26.00
C ALA A 313 41.82 -2.80 -26.81
N ALA A 314 40.49 -2.71 -26.96
CA ALA A 314 39.73 -3.14 -28.14
C ALA A 314 38.62 -2.10 -28.43
N GLU A 315 38.13 -2.03 -29.67
CA GLU A 315 37.22 -0.97 -30.13
C GLU A 315 35.79 -1.11 -29.61
N ALA A 316 35.12 0.03 -29.40
CA ALA A 316 33.68 0.07 -29.18
C ALA A 316 32.92 -0.16 -30.50
N PRO A 317 31.73 -0.77 -30.50
CA PRO A 317 30.86 -0.77 -31.66
C PRO A 317 30.51 0.66 -32.06
N ALA A 318 30.43 0.93 -33.37
CA ALA A 318 30.04 2.25 -33.86
C ALA A 318 28.60 2.59 -33.40
N PRO A 319 28.33 3.84 -32.98
CA PRO A 319 26.99 4.23 -32.59
C PRO A 319 26.03 4.12 -33.78
N LEU A 320 24.82 3.63 -33.52
CA LEU A 320 23.72 3.72 -34.47
C LEU A 320 23.45 5.20 -34.80
N PRO A 321 23.12 5.54 -36.06
CA PRO A 321 22.72 6.91 -36.40
C PRO A 321 21.41 7.27 -35.68
N PRO A 322 21.18 8.55 -35.32
CA PRO A 322 19.92 8.98 -34.76
C PRO A 322 18.77 8.76 -35.76
N LEU A 323 17.60 8.38 -35.25
CA LEU A 323 16.38 8.31 -36.04
C LEU A 323 15.80 9.71 -36.21
N ASP A 324 16.04 10.32 -37.38
CA ASP A 324 15.44 11.60 -37.77
C ASP A 324 13.93 11.43 -38.02
N PHE A 325 13.11 11.60 -36.97
CA PHE A 325 11.64 11.67 -37.06
C PHE A 325 11.11 12.96 -37.75
N ALA A 326 11.95 13.63 -38.54
CA ALA A 326 11.66 14.91 -39.20
C ALA A 326 11.47 14.79 -40.74
N ALA A 327 11.51 13.58 -41.29
CA ALA A 327 11.64 13.37 -42.74
C ALA A 327 10.40 12.86 -43.49
N ASP A 328 9.37 12.32 -42.80
CA ASP A 328 8.22 11.67 -43.45
C ASP A 328 6.87 12.11 -42.85
N LEU A 329 6.47 13.33 -43.20
CA LEU A 329 5.10 13.83 -43.03
C LEU A 329 4.57 14.27 -44.42
N PRO A 330 3.41 13.76 -44.88
CA PRO A 330 2.90 14.06 -46.21
C PRO A 330 2.50 15.53 -46.33
N SER A 331 3.08 16.23 -47.31
CA SER A 331 3.00 17.68 -47.46
C SER A 331 1.70 18.17 -48.15
N ASP A 332 0.52 17.76 -47.67
CA ASP A 332 -0.75 18.25 -48.23
C ASP A 332 -1.94 18.28 -47.24
N LEU A 333 -1.96 19.27 -46.33
CA LEU A 333 -3.15 19.73 -45.61
C LEU A 333 -3.14 21.26 -45.44
N SER A 334 -3.34 22.00 -46.53
CA SER A 334 -3.37 23.48 -46.54
C SER A 334 -4.62 24.06 -47.21
N SER A 335 -5.83 23.63 -46.77
CA SER A 335 -7.09 24.19 -47.30
C SER A 335 -8.31 24.03 -46.37
N ALA A 336 -8.42 24.89 -45.35
CA ALA A 336 -9.68 25.19 -44.65
C ALA A 336 -9.64 26.65 -44.13
N PRO A 337 -10.77 27.39 -44.05
CA PRO A 337 -10.73 28.85 -44.00
C PRO A 337 -10.57 29.44 -42.59
N THR A 338 -9.69 30.45 -42.47
CA THR A 338 -9.67 31.38 -41.34
C THR A 338 -10.91 32.28 -41.37
N ALA A 339 -11.66 32.35 -40.27
CA ALA A 339 -12.73 33.33 -40.09
C ALA A 339 -12.14 34.66 -39.59
N GLU A 340 -12.46 35.78 -40.24
CA GLU A 340 -12.01 37.11 -39.81
C GLU A 340 -12.75 37.56 -38.53
N LEU A 341 -11.99 37.95 -37.51
CA LEU A 341 -12.51 38.75 -36.39
C LEU A 341 -12.30 40.25 -36.69
N PRO A 342 -13.29 41.12 -36.44
CA PRO A 342 -13.20 42.53 -36.80
C PRO A 342 -12.24 43.32 -35.89
N PRO A 343 -11.57 44.37 -36.40
CA PRO A 343 -10.58 45.13 -35.64
C PRO A 343 -11.21 45.99 -34.54
N LEU A 344 -10.64 45.94 -33.33
CA LEU A 344 -11.02 46.81 -32.22
C LEU A 344 -10.50 48.24 -32.44
N THR A 345 -11.38 49.23 -32.29
CA THR A 345 -11.02 50.66 -32.41
C THR A 345 -10.37 51.19 -31.12
N PRO A 346 -9.32 52.02 -31.21
CA PRO A 346 -8.65 52.58 -30.04
C PRO A 346 -9.53 53.61 -29.30
N ALA A 347 -9.57 53.50 -27.97
CA ALA A 347 -10.22 54.46 -27.07
C ALA A 347 -9.33 55.69 -26.79
N PRO A 348 -9.90 56.84 -26.38
CA PRO A 348 -9.19 58.14 -26.44
C PRO A 348 -8.28 58.43 -25.23
N THR A 349 -7.22 59.21 -25.49
CA THR A 349 -6.24 59.70 -24.51
C THR A 349 -6.83 60.72 -23.53
N ALA A 350 -6.44 60.64 -22.26
CA ALA A 350 -6.64 61.66 -21.22
C ALA A 350 -5.28 62.14 -20.63
N PRO A 351 -5.19 63.33 -20.03
CA PRO A 351 -3.92 64.06 -19.94
C PRO A 351 -3.05 63.75 -18.71
N ALA A 352 -1.76 64.08 -18.83
CA ALA A 352 -0.75 63.89 -17.79
C ALA A 352 -0.69 65.03 -16.74
N THR A 353 -0.25 64.65 -15.53
CA THR A 353 0.17 65.54 -14.42
C THR A 353 1.38 64.89 -13.69
N PRO A 354 2.21 65.65 -12.94
CA PRO A 354 3.65 65.46 -13.07
C PRO A 354 4.35 64.60 -12.01
N GLU A 355 5.54 64.15 -12.39
CA GLU A 355 6.58 63.49 -11.60
C GLU A 355 7.12 64.37 -10.45
N LEU A 356 7.40 63.76 -9.29
CA LEU A 356 8.05 64.39 -8.14
C LEU A 356 9.01 63.39 -7.48
N ALA A 357 10.27 63.80 -7.28
CA ALA A 357 11.35 62.94 -6.82
C ALA A 357 11.37 62.70 -5.29
N PRO A 358 11.92 61.56 -4.81
CA PRO A 358 12.08 61.28 -3.39
C PRO A 358 13.20 62.09 -2.72
N ALA A 359 13.08 62.29 -1.40
CA ALA A 359 14.06 62.96 -0.55
C ALA A 359 14.35 62.12 0.72
N PRO A 360 15.52 62.26 1.37
CA PRO A 360 16.15 61.16 2.12
C PRO A 360 15.81 61.08 3.62
N LEU A 361 16.11 59.90 4.20
CA LEU A 361 16.17 59.65 5.64
C LEU A 361 17.49 60.17 6.26
N PRO A 362 17.50 60.61 7.53
CA PRO A 362 18.71 61.01 8.25
C PRO A 362 19.36 59.87 9.07
N GLU A 363 20.66 59.99 9.34
CA GLU A 363 21.51 58.92 9.90
C GLU A 363 22.09 59.19 11.31
N THR A 364 22.08 58.17 12.18
CA THR A 364 23.12 57.85 13.21
C THR A 364 23.27 58.84 14.42
N PRO A 365 24.12 58.61 15.46
CA PRO A 365 25.08 57.50 15.68
C PRO A 365 25.22 56.88 17.12
N MET A 366 26.08 55.85 17.18
CA MET A 366 27.14 55.59 18.21
C MET A 366 26.94 54.59 19.38
N ALA A 367 27.79 53.53 19.38
CA ALA A 367 28.60 52.94 20.48
C ALA A 367 27.98 52.44 21.83
N ALA A 368 28.52 51.42 22.53
CA ALA A 368 29.48 50.34 22.21
C ALA A 368 29.60 49.29 23.36
N GLU A 369 30.07 48.08 23.02
CA GLU A 369 30.95 47.15 23.78
C GLU A 369 30.58 46.45 25.13
N LEU A 370 31.18 45.24 25.27
CA LEU A 370 31.51 44.43 26.48
C LEU A 370 30.52 43.40 27.09
N GLN A 371 31.11 42.26 27.48
CA GLN A 371 30.60 41.11 28.27
C GLN A 371 31.44 41.00 29.58
N PRO A 372 31.42 39.93 30.44
CA PRO A 372 30.39 38.90 30.76
C PRO A 372 30.15 38.65 32.29
N MET A 373 29.01 38.01 32.66
CA MET A 373 28.78 37.18 33.89
C MET A 373 28.88 37.87 35.30
N PRO A 374 28.49 37.25 36.46
CA PRO A 374 27.97 35.88 36.71
C PRO A 374 26.66 35.74 37.56
N GLU A 375 26.12 34.51 37.52
CA GLU A 375 25.50 33.66 38.57
C GLU A 375 24.66 34.21 39.79
N ALA A 376 23.40 33.75 39.85
CA ALA A 376 22.51 33.41 41.01
C ALA A 376 22.29 34.35 42.23
N ALA A 377 21.02 34.72 42.49
CA ALA A 377 20.22 34.23 43.66
C ALA A 377 18.80 34.84 43.81
N ALA A 378 17.81 33.98 44.10
CA ALA A 378 16.53 34.22 44.81
C ALA A 378 15.44 35.20 44.27
N ALA A 379 14.18 34.91 44.66
CA ALA A 379 12.94 35.62 44.30
C ALA A 379 12.81 37.01 44.99
N VAL A 380 11.87 37.93 44.67
CA VAL A 380 10.38 37.79 44.75
C VAL A 380 9.64 38.48 43.55
N PRO A 381 8.39 39.04 43.58
CA PRO A 381 7.39 38.74 42.54
C PRO A 381 7.06 39.89 41.55
N GLN A 382 6.15 39.64 40.59
CA GLN A 382 5.46 40.69 39.81
C GLN A 382 3.92 40.52 39.80
N PRO A 383 3.13 41.61 39.61
CA PRO A 383 1.67 41.61 39.72
C PRO A 383 0.93 41.53 38.38
N ALA A 384 -0.35 41.13 38.41
CA ALA A 384 -1.25 41.12 37.25
C ALA A 384 -2.29 42.27 37.27
N PRO A 385 -2.57 42.95 36.14
CA PRO A 385 -3.69 43.88 35.98
C PRO A 385 -5.01 43.16 35.56
N LYS A 386 -6.14 43.89 35.51
CA LYS A 386 -7.50 43.34 35.42
C LYS A 386 -8.30 43.80 34.19
N ALA A 387 -9.11 42.91 33.63
CA ALA A 387 -10.46 43.16 33.10
C ALA A 387 -11.17 41.80 32.88
N ALA A 388 -12.50 41.66 32.95
CA ALA A 388 -13.52 42.34 33.76
C ALA A 388 -14.67 41.33 33.99
N ALA A 389 -15.37 41.38 35.12
CA ALA A 389 -16.32 40.33 35.52
C ALA A 389 -17.71 40.89 35.84
N LYS A 390 -18.73 40.03 35.74
CA LYS A 390 -20.01 40.22 36.44
C LYS A 390 -20.50 38.88 37.01
N ALA A 391 -20.76 38.83 38.31
CA ALA A 391 -21.28 37.68 39.03
C ALA A 391 -22.05 38.15 40.28
N GLU A 392 -23.06 37.38 40.67
CA GLU A 392 -23.94 37.57 41.83
C GLU A 392 -24.24 36.16 42.42
N GLU A 393 -24.51 35.93 43.70
CA GLU A 393 -23.94 36.50 44.94
C GLU A 393 -24.14 35.43 46.07
N LYS A 394 -23.47 35.56 47.22
CA LYS A 394 -23.72 34.77 48.46
C LYS A 394 -23.56 35.66 49.69
N PRO A 395 -24.39 35.52 50.74
CA PRO A 395 -23.84 34.94 51.99
C PRO A 395 -24.84 34.12 52.85
N VAL A 396 -24.40 33.73 54.06
CA VAL A 396 -24.98 32.74 55.00
C VAL A 396 -25.53 33.40 56.28
N VAL A 397 -26.56 32.80 56.92
CA VAL A 397 -26.91 33.03 58.34
C VAL A 397 -27.31 31.70 59.05
N LYS A 398 -27.07 31.62 60.37
CA LYS A 398 -27.45 30.56 61.36
C LYS A 398 -28.08 31.28 62.60
N PRO A 399 -28.97 30.70 63.46
CA PRO A 399 -28.57 29.63 64.41
C PRO A 399 -29.64 28.71 65.13
N VAL A 400 -29.16 27.59 65.71
CA VAL A 400 -29.51 26.96 67.04
C VAL A 400 -30.82 26.13 67.30
N ALA A 401 -30.60 24.86 67.74
CA ALA A 401 -31.39 23.93 68.61
C ALA A 401 -32.85 23.52 68.22
N LYS A 402 -33.36 22.31 68.48
CA LYS A 402 -32.94 21.03 69.16
C LYS A 402 -33.69 19.84 68.45
N SER A 403 -33.70 18.54 68.79
CA SER A 403 -33.19 17.66 69.87
C SER A 403 -33.28 16.15 69.50
N GLU A 404 -32.46 15.32 70.16
CA GLU A 404 -32.66 13.91 70.60
C GLU A 404 -33.25 12.82 69.66
N ASP A 405 -32.41 11.80 69.38
CA ASP A 405 -32.54 10.33 69.65
C ASP A 405 -33.80 9.52 69.21
N GLU A 406 -33.75 8.21 68.86
CA GLU A 406 -32.67 7.19 68.74
C GLU A 406 -33.05 6.14 67.61
N PRO A 407 -32.51 4.89 67.46
CA PRO A 407 -32.39 4.24 66.15
C PRO A 407 -33.33 3.04 65.84
N GLY A 408 -33.32 2.58 64.58
CA GLY A 408 -33.95 1.32 64.16
C GLY A 408 -33.50 0.76 62.80
N LYS A 409 -32.97 -0.46 62.79
CA LYS A 409 -32.78 -1.37 61.62
C LYS A 409 -33.79 -2.53 61.73
N PRO A 410 -34.05 -3.34 60.69
CA PRO A 410 -33.92 -3.12 59.24
C PRO A 410 -35.24 -3.43 58.48
N ALA A 411 -35.27 -3.20 57.16
CA ALA A 411 -36.27 -3.79 56.26
C ALA A 411 -35.57 -4.34 55.00
N ALA A 412 -36.16 -5.35 54.35
CA ALA A 412 -35.48 -6.19 53.37
C ALA A 412 -35.86 -5.90 51.90
N SER A 413 -34.94 -6.29 51.03
CA SER A 413 -35.06 -6.53 49.58
C SER A 413 -36.48 -6.51 48.98
N SER A 414 -36.68 -5.62 48.01
CA SER A 414 -37.56 -5.85 46.86
C SER A 414 -36.73 -5.69 45.57
N ALA A 415 -36.95 -6.57 44.59
CA ALA A 415 -36.20 -6.55 43.34
C ALA A 415 -36.74 -5.46 42.38
N PRO A 416 -35.91 -4.84 41.53
CA PRO A 416 -36.38 -3.95 40.47
C PRO A 416 -37.22 -4.71 39.43
N ALA A 417 -38.34 -4.12 38.99
CA ALA A 417 -39.15 -4.69 37.93
C ALA A 417 -38.46 -4.58 36.56
N LYS A 418 -38.67 -5.55 35.68
CA LYS A 418 -38.26 -5.45 34.27
C LYS A 418 -39.01 -4.30 33.60
N ALA A 419 -38.29 -3.29 33.12
CA ALA A 419 -38.82 -2.35 32.15
C ALA A 419 -38.89 -3.04 30.78
N THR A 420 -40.06 -3.02 30.15
CA THR A 420 -40.25 -3.51 28.78
C THR A 420 -39.72 -2.47 27.79
N GLY A 421 -38.49 -2.65 27.32
CA GLY A 421 -37.95 -1.86 26.21
C GLY A 421 -38.72 -2.15 24.92
N THR A 422 -39.13 -1.10 24.21
CA THR A 422 -39.72 -1.20 22.87
C THR A 422 -38.65 -1.76 21.91
N PRO A 423 -38.95 -2.76 21.07
CA PRO A 423 -37.98 -3.24 20.08
C PRO A 423 -37.69 -2.12 19.07
N THR A 424 -36.44 -1.67 19.03
CA THR A 424 -35.96 -0.78 17.97
C THR A 424 -35.99 -1.56 16.66
N GLN A 425 -36.68 -1.04 15.65
CA GLN A 425 -36.66 -1.64 14.31
C GLN A 425 -35.22 -1.69 13.78
N PRO A 426 -34.80 -2.77 13.10
CA PRO A 426 -33.49 -2.80 12.46
C PRO A 426 -33.43 -1.67 11.43
N ARG A 427 -32.43 -0.79 11.55
CA ARG A 427 -32.12 0.18 10.49
C ARG A 427 -31.69 -0.62 9.27
N ALA A 428 -32.31 -0.39 8.12
CA ALA A 428 -31.88 -0.98 6.86
C ALA A 428 -30.44 -0.53 6.57
N THR A 429 -29.50 -1.47 6.61
CA THR A 429 -28.10 -1.26 6.24
C THR A 429 -27.92 -1.60 4.77
N VAL A 430 -27.50 -0.62 3.98
CA VAL A 430 -27.17 -0.82 2.57
C VAL A 430 -25.71 -1.26 2.49
N ARG A 431 -25.44 -2.44 1.94
CA ARG A 431 -24.08 -2.81 1.53
C ARG A 431 -23.74 -2.00 0.27
N VAL A 432 -22.62 -1.31 0.30
CA VAL A 432 -22.10 -0.53 -0.84
C VAL A 432 -20.73 -1.08 -1.19
N ASP A 433 -20.50 -1.23 -2.49
CA ASP A 433 -19.23 -1.66 -3.07
C ASP A 433 -18.09 -0.70 -2.70
N LEU A 434 -16.89 -1.24 -2.44
CA LEU A 434 -15.72 -0.45 -2.12
C LEU A 434 -15.32 0.44 -3.31
N GLU A 435 -15.43 -0.04 -4.54
CA GLU A 435 -15.12 0.75 -5.74
C GLU A 435 -15.99 2.00 -5.87
N ARG A 436 -17.26 1.89 -5.45
CA ARG A 436 -18.21 3.01 -5.48
C ARG A 436 -17.87 4.07 -4.43
N ILE A 437 -17.34 3.65 -3.29
CA ILE A 437 -16.83 4.55 -2.24
C ILE A 437 -15.53 5.21 -2.70
N ASP A 438 -14.61 4.47 -3.30
CA ASP A 438 -13.34 5.01 -3.78
C ASP A 438 -13.52 5.94 -4.98
N ARG A 439 -14.50 5.66 -5.86
CA ARG A 439 -14.93 6.60 -6.90
C ARG A 439 -15.54 7.88 -6.32
N LEU A 440 -16.31 7.80 -5.22
CA LEU A 440 -16.81 8.98 -4.51
C LEU A 440 -15.67 9.79 -3.88
N VAL A 441 -14.68 9.13 -3.28
CA VAL A 441 -13.47 9.79 -2.73
C VAL A 441 -12.70 10.52 -3.84
N ASN A 442 -12.52 9.90 -5.00
CA ASN A 442 -11.86 10.53 -6.16
C ASN A 442 -12.64 11.76 -6.68
N LEU A 443 -13.97 11.64 -6.83
CA LEU A 443 -14.83 12.77 -7.24
C LEU A 443 -14.83 13.93 -6.23
N VAL A 444 -14.75 13.63 -4.92
CA VAL A 444 -14.57 14.67 -3.89
C VAL A 444 -13.17 15.30 -3.96
N GLY A 445 -12.13 14.52 -4.25
CA GLY A 445 -10.78 15.04 -4.52
C GLY A 445 -10.77 16.02 -5.70
N GLU A 446 -11.43 15.66 -6.81
CA GLU A 446 -11.61 16.52 -7.98
C GLU A 446 -12.47 17.77 -7.66
N LEU A 447 -13.47 17.66 -6.81
CA LEU A 447 -14.27 18.80 -6.34
C LEU A 447 -13.42 19.79 -5.53
N VAL A 448 -12.54 19.30 -4.64
CA VAL A 448 -11.59 20.12 -3.87
C VAL A 448 -10.57 20.80 -4.79
N ILE A 449 -10.09 20.12 -5.84
CA ILE A 449 -9.18 20.70 -6.85
C ILE A 449 -9.88 21.82 -7.64
N ASN A 450 -11.06 21.55 -8.20
CA ASN A 450 -11.85 22.57 -8.93
C ASN A 450 -12.22 23.77 -8.04
N GLN A 451 -12.43 23.54 -6.74
CA GLN A 451 -12.66 24.59 -5.76
C GLN A 451 -11.41 25.45 -5.50
N ALA A 452 -10.22 24.85 -5.44
CA ALA A 452 -8.96 25.59 -5.39
C ALA A 452 -8.79 26.47 -6.64
N MET A 453 -9.09 25.93 -7.83
CA MET A 453 -9.09 26.67 -9.11
C MET A 453 -10.03 27.86 -9.14
N LEU A 454 -11.26 27.71 -8.62
CA LEU A 454 -12.20 28.81 -8.46
C LEU A 454 -11.69 29.86 -7.47
N SER A 455 -11.04 29.45 -6.37
CA SER A 455 -10.48 30.35 -5.37
C SER A 455 -9.30 31.17 -5.89
N GLN A 456 -8.36 30.52 -6.59
CA GLN A 456 -7.24 31.19 -7.22
C GLN A 456 -7.73 32.15 -8.33
N SER A 457 -8.67 31.72 -9.19
CA SER A 457 -9.27 32.58 -10.22
C SER A 457 -9.94 33.85 -9.64
N VAL A 458 -10.64 33.73 -8.51
CA VAL A 458 -11.26 34.87 -7.80
C VAL A 458 -10.19 35.82 -7.22
N THR A 459 -9.05 35.28 -6.78
CA THR A 459 -7.92 36.04 -6.24
C THR A 459 -7.17 36.79 -7.34
N GLU A 460 -6.86 36.12 -8.46
CA GLU A 460 -6.20 36.71 -9.63
C GLU A 460 -7.05 37.79 -10.31
N ALA A 461 -8.39 37.64 -10.29
CA ALA A 461 -9.33 38.68 -10.73
C ALA A 461 -9.31 39.96 -9.86
N GLY A 462 -8.56 39.99 -8.76
CA GLY A 462 -8.40 41.15 -7.89
C GLY A 462 -9.69 41.54 -7.14
N LEU A 463 -10.61 40.58 -6.96
CA LEU A 463 -11.89 40.83 -6.30
C LEU A 463 -11.69 41.16 -4.81
N PRO A 464 -12.37 42.18 -4.26
CA PRO A 464 -12.22 42.54 -2.86
C PRO A 464 -12.74 41.41 -1.95
N PRO A 465 -12.09 41.09 -0.82
CA PRO A 465 -12.46 39.93 0.02
C PRO A 465 -13.92 39.89 0.49
N ASN A 466 -14.56 41.05 0.62
CA ASN A 466 -15.97 41.16 1.02
C ASN A 466 -16.93 41.19 -0.19
N SER A 467 -16.53 40.65 -1.35
CA SER A 467 -17.40 40.57 -2.52
C SER A 467 -18.43 39.43 -2.36
N PRO A 468 -19.64 39.52 -2.94
CA PRO A 468 -20.60 38.42 -2.91
C PRO A 468 -20.06 37.12 -3.53
N VAL A 469 -19.10 37.21 -4.45
CA VAL A 469 -18.42 36.06 -5.05
C VAL A 469 -17.50 35.40 -4.03
N SER A 470 -16.72 36.20 -3.30
CA SER A 470 -15.82 35.74 -2.23
C SER A 470 -16.60 35.07 -1.09
N THR A 471 -17.71 35.65 -0.63
CA THR A 471 -18.55 35.04 0.42
C THR A 471 -19.25 33.77 -0.07
N GLY A 472 -19.77 33.74 -1.30
CA GLY A 472 -20.35 32.51 -1.87
C GLY A 472 -19.32 31.39 -2.07
N LEU A 473 -18.07 31.75 -2.36
CA LEU A 473 -16.93 30.83 -2.40
C LEU A 473 -16.56 30.33 -1.00
N GLU A 474 -16.59 31.16 0.05
CA GLU A 474 -16.38 30.73 1.44
C GLU A 474 -17.46 29.74 1.91
N GLU A 475 -18.73 29.98 1.55
CA GLU A 475 -19.84 29.04 1.81
C GLU A 475 -19.66 27.72 1.05
N PHE A 476 -19.24 27.77 -0.22
CA PHE A 476 -18.92 26.58 -1.03
C PHE A 476 -17.70 25.81 -0.47
N LEU A 477 -16.67 26.51 -0.01
CA LEU A 477 -15.50 25.96 0.69
C LEU A 477 -15.91 25.20 1.97
N GLN A 478 -16.91 25.67 2.71
CA GLN A 478 -17.41 24.94 3.87
C GLN A 478 -18.23 23.71 3.46
N LEU A 479 -19.19 23.87 2.53
CA LEU A 479 -20.00 22.76 2.01
C LEU A 479 -19.15 21.60 1.45
N THR A 480 -18.05 21.90 0.76
CA THR A 480 -17.14 20.88 0.24
C THR A 480 -16.35 20.16 1.34
N ARG A 481 -15.95 20.86 2.41
CA ARG A 481 -15.39 20.21 3.62
C ARG A 481 -16.41 19.31 4.30
N ASP A 482 -17.65 19.80 4.48
CA ASP A 482 -18.73 19.02 5.11
C ASP A 482 -19.04 17.74 4.31
N ILE A 483 -19.00 17.82 2.96
CA ILE A 483 -19.11 16.66 2.06
C ILE A 483 -17.89 15.74 2.19
N GLN A 484 -16.68 16.28 2.25
CA GLN A 484 -15.45 15.49 2.39
C GLN A 484 -15.44 14.69 3.70
N GLU A 485 -15.73 15.34 4.84
CA GLU A 485 -15.89 14.66 6.13
C GLU A 485 -16.99 13.59 6.07
N SER A 486 -18.14 13.90 5.46
CA SER A 486 -19.24 12.95 5.29
C SER A 486 -18.87 11.71 4.47
N VAL A 487 -18.04 11.85 3.43
CA VAL A 487 -17.56 10.71 2.61
C VAL A 487 -16.48 9.91 3.34
N MET A 488 -15.60 10.54 4.13
CA MET A 488 -14.65 9.81 4.99
C MET A 488 -15.39 8.94 6.02
N MET A 489 -16.48 9.44 6.62
CA MET A 489 -17.30 8.68 7.57
C MET A 489 -18.00 7.46 6.94
N ILE A 490 -18.13 7.38 5.60
CA ILE A 490 -18.65 6.19 4.91
C ILE A 490 -17.56 5.10 4.76
N ARG A 491 -16.28 5.51 4.66
CA ARG A 491 -15.12 4.62 4.49
C ARG A 491 -14.50 4.17 5.83
N ALA A 492 -14.84 4.85 6.92
CA ALA A 492 -14.33 4.58 8.25
C ALA A 492 -14.92 3.29 8.86
N GLN A 493 -14.07 2.49 9.50
CA GLN A 493 -14.41 1.25 10.18
C GLN A 493 -13.86 1.26 11.61
N PRO A 494 -14.48 0.56 12.59
CA PRO A 494 -13.92 0.45 13.94
C PRO A 494 -12.57 -0.28 13.95
N ILE A 495 -11.56 0.30 14.60
CA ILE A 495 -10.19 -0.26 14.73
C ILE A 495 -10.12 -1.59 15.52
N LYS A 496 -11.26 -2.07 16.05
CA LYS A 496 -11.41 -3.29 16.84
C LYS A 496 -10.77 -4.54 16.23
N SER A 497 -10.89 -4.75 14.92
CA SER A 497 -10.31 -5.92 14.23
C SER A 497 -8.78 -5.95 14.35
N LEU A 498 -8.14 -4.80 14.16
CA LEU A 498 -6.71 -4.60 14.33
C LEU A 498 -6.29 -4.79 15.80
N PHE A 499 -7.05 -4.27 16.75
CA PHE A 499 -6.81 -4.47 18.18
C PHE A 499 -6.94 -5.96 18.59
N GLN A 500 -7.90 -6.69 18.02
CA GLN A 500 -8.03 -8.14 18.20
C GLN A 500 -6.85 -8.92 17.59
N ARG A 501 -6.34 -8.51 16.41
CA ARG A 501 -5.11 -9.07 15.82
C ARG A 501 -3.91 -8.84 16.74
N MET A 502 -3.72 -7.63 17.26
CA MET A 502 -2.66 -7.35 18.26
C MET A 502 -2.82 -8.23 19.51
N GLY A 503 -4.05 -8.52 19.94
CA GLY A 503 -4.35 -9.44 21.04
C GLY A 503 -3.95 -10.91 20.77
N ARG A 504 -3.94 -11.37 19.52
CA ARG A 504 -3.33 -12.66 19.12
C ARG A 504 -1.79 -12.57 19.21
N ILE A 505 -1.18 -11.55 18.59
CA ILE A 505 0.28 -11.33 18.55
C ILE A 505 0.93 -11.18 19.94
N VAL A 506 0.29 -10.48 20.88
CA VAL A 506 0.81 -10.33 22.27
C VAL A 506 0.94 -11.69 22.94
N ARG A 507 -0.03 -12.60 22.75
CA ARG A 507 -0.02 -13.94 23.37
C ARG A 507 1.05 -14.85 22.75
N GLU A 508 1.17 -14.80 21.43
CA GLU A 508 2.20 -15.53 20.68
C GLU A 508 3.63 -15.12 21.12
N SER A 509 3.89 -13.80 21.15
CA SER A 509 5.20 -13.25 21.58
C SER A 509 5.46 -13.48 23.07
N SER A 510 4.42 -13.39 23.91
CA SER A 510 4.47 -13.72 25.34
C SER A 510 4.87 -15.18 25.58
N ALA A 511 4.33 -16.10 24.78
CA ALA A 511 4.65 -17.52 24.86
C ALA A 511 6.06 -17.84 24.34
N SER A 512 6.47 -17.27 23.20
CA SER A 512 7.79 -17.54 22.61
C SER A 512 8.96 -17.01 23.45
N VAL A 513 8.77 -15.86 24.14
CA VAL A 513 9.80 -15.25 25.00
C VAL A 513 9.65 -15.65 26.48
N GLY A 514 8.58 -16.35 26.86
CA GLY A 514 8.37 -16.84 28.23
C GLY A 514 8.08 -15.74 29.26
N LYS A 515 7.42 -14.66 28.86
CA LYS A 515 7.04 -13.52 29.72
C LYS A 515 5.53 -13.51 29.95
N GLU A 516 5.10 -13.29 31.19
CA GLU A 516 3.68 -13.10 31.52
C GLU A 516 3.25 -11.68 31.11
N VAL A 517 2.38 -11.55 30.10
CA VAL A 517 1.97 -10.25 29.54
C VAL A 517 0.45 -10.12 29.43
N ARG A 518 -0.07 -8.95 29.79
CA ARG A 518 -1.46 -8.55 29.67
C ARG A 518 -1.62 -7.38 28.71
N LEU A 519 -2.49 -7.52 27.72
CA LEU A 519 -2.92 -6.42 26.87
C LEU A 519 -4.14 -5.70 27.49
N HIS A 520 -4.11 -4.38 27.53
CA HIS A 520 -5.25 -3.51 27.79
C HIS A 520 -5.58 -2.71 26.53
N THR A 521 -6.84 -2.70 26.11
CA THR A 521 -7.33 -1.94 24.96
C THR A 521 -8.24 -0.78 25.40
N ASP A 522 -8.08 0.39 24.80
CA ASP A 522 -9.01 1.53 24.92
C ASP A 522 -9.29 2.12 23.54
N GLY A 523 -10.53 2.53 23.29
CA GLY A 523 -10.92 3.07 21.97
C GLY A 523 -11.09 2.03 20.85
N GLU A 524 -11.40 0.76 21.14
CA GLU A 524 -11.68 -0.26 20.10
C GLU A 524 -12.75 0.17 19.07
N ASN A 525 -13.70 1.02 19.49
CA ASN A 525 -14.77 1.52 18.63
C ASN A 525 -14.40 2.83 17.90
N THR A 526 -13.14 3.29 17.96
CA THR A 526 -12.68 4.46 17.22
C THR A 526 -12.66 4.15 15.73
N GLU A 527 -13.36 4.98 14.97
CA GLU A 527 -13.56 4.83 13.53
C GLU A 527 -12.33 5.37 12.78
N VAL A 528 -11.78 4.55 11.88
CA VAL A 528 -10.52 4.78 11.13
C VAL A 528 -10.71 4.25 9.71
N ASP A 529 -10.13 4.91 8.72
CA ASP A 529 -10.20 4.46 7.32
C ASP A 529 -9.67 3.03 7.11
N LYS A 530 -10.34 2.23 6.27
CA LYS A 530 -9.97 0.83 5.97
C LYS A 530 -8.52 0.67 5.53
N THR A 531 -8.03 1.49 4.60
CA THR A 531 -6.65 1.41 4.07
C THR A 531 -5.61 1.86 5.10
N VAL A 532 -6.00 2.73 6.05
CA VAL A 532 -5.18 3.05 7.23
C VAL A 532 -5.12 1.86 8.19
N ILE A 533 -6.24 1.19 8.47
CA ILE A 533 -6.28 -0.04 9.30
C ILE A 533 -5.37 -1.13 8.71
N GLU A 534 -5.42 -1.33 7.39
CA GLU A 534 -4.61 -2.31 6.67
C GLU A 534 -3.12 -1.97 6.71
N ARG A 535 -2.74 -0.74 6.35
CA ARG A 535 -1.33 -0.30 6.34
C ARG A 535 -0.71 -0.14 7.74
N LEU A 536 -1.50 -0.01 8.80
CA LEU A 536 -1.02 0.01 10.19
C LEU A 536 -0.75 -1.38 10.79
N ALA A 537 -1.27 -2.45 10.19
CA ALA A 537 -1.27 -3.76 10.81
C ALA A 537 0.14 -4.30 11.09
N ASP A 538 1.05 -4.16 10.14
CA ASP A 538 2.43 -4.64 10.25
C ASP A 538 3.32 -3.69 11.10
N PRO A 539 3.25 -2.34 10.97
CA PRO A 539 3.87 -1.40 11.90
C PRO A 539 3.52 -1.66 13.38
N LEU A 540 2.22 -1.81 13.71
CA LEU A 540 1.80 -2.11 15.07
C LEU A 540 2.25 -3.51 15.53
N THR A 541 2.24 -4.52 14.64
CA THR A 541 2.78 -5.85 14.93
C THR A 541 4.25 -5.78 15.37
N HIS A 542 5.08 -5.00 14.66
CA HIS A 542 6.49 -4.82 15.00
C HIS A 542 6.68 -4.07 16.34
N MET A 543 5.92 -3.01 16.57
CA MET A 543 5.96 -2.25 17.84
C MET A 543 5.54 -3.10 19.04
N ILE A 544 4.47 -3.90 18.89
CA ILE A 544 3.98 -4.83 19.93
C ILE A 544 5.02 -5.91 20.21
N ARG A 545 5.63 -6.51 19.18
CA ARG A 545 6.71 -7.50 19.36
C ARG A 545 7.90 -6.88 20.10
N ASN A 546 8.38 -5.70 19.71
CA ASN A 546 9.46 -5.01 20.42
C ASN A 546 9.13 -4.70 21.90
N ALA A 547 7.88 -4.29 22.18
CA ALA A 547 7.43 -4.07 23.56
C ALA A 547 7.47 -5.36 24.39
N VAL A 548 7.06 -6.50 23.84
CA VAL A 548 7.10 -7.80 24.52
C VAL A 548 8.53 -8.35 24.62
N ASP A 549 9.31 -8.32 23.55
CA ASP A 549 10.61 -9.00 23.41
C ASP A 549 11.72 -8.23 24.13
N HIS A 550 11.71 -6.89 24.04
CA HIS A 550 12.79 -6.02 24.52
C HIS A 550 12.34 -5.01 25.59
N GLY A 551 11.14 -4.44 25.48
CA GLY A 551 10.62 -3.46 26.46
C GLY A 551 10.34 -4.08 27.84
N LEU A 552 9.52 -5.12 27.88
CA LEU A 552 9.15 -5.81 29.12
C LEU A 552 10.30 -6.67 29.66
N GLU A 553 10.60 -6.50 30.95
CA GLU A 553 11.59 -7.31 31.67
C GLU A 553 11.07 -8.74 31.96
N SER A 554 11.95 -9.69 32.23
CA SER A 554 11.54 -11.05 32.64
C SER A 554 10.79 -11.03 33.98
N PRO A 555 9.86 -11.98 34.24
CA PRO A 555 9.05 -11.99 35.46
C PRO A 555 9.84 -11.93 36.78
N GLU A 556 11.06 -12.46 36.78
CA GLU A 556 12.00 -12.43 37.91
C GLU A 556 12.56 -11.01 38.12
N LYS A 557 13.12 -10.40 37.07
CA LYS A 557 13.66 -9.03 37.12
C LYS A 557 12.59 -8.00 37.46
N ARG A 558 11.35 -8.19 37.00
CA ARG A 558 10.20 -7.34 37.37
C ARG A 558 9.96 -7.37 38.88
N LEU A 559 10.04 -8.53 39.52
CA LEU A 559 9.90 -8.66 40.97
C LEU A 559 11.10 -8.05 41.73
N GLU A 560 12.33 -8.17 41.19
CA GLU A 560 13.52 -7.50 41.73
C GLU A 560 13.40 -5.95 41.65
N ALA A 561 12.83 -5.44 40.56
CA ALA A 561 12.51 -4.03 40.37
C ALA A 561 11.27 -3.54 41.16
N GLY A 562 10.59 -4.43 41.91
CA GLY A 562 9.39 -4.10 42.69
C GLY A 562 8.11 -3.91 41.89
N LYS A 563 8.07 -4.36 40.63
CA LYS A 563 6.90 -4.32 39.73
C LYS A 563 6.01 -5.55 39.89
N SER A 564 4.83 -5.51 39.23
CA SER A 564 4.00 -6.71 39.04
C SER A 564 4.75 -7.76 38.22
N ARG A 565 4.56 -9.05 38.54
CA ARG A 565 5.07 -10.17 37.74
C ARG A 565 4.49 -10.17 36.32
N GLU A 566 3.20 -9.85 36.20
CA GLU A 566 2.48 -9.64 34.93
C GLU A 566 2.89 -8.27 34.34
N GLY A 567 3.50 -8.30 33.15
CA GLY A 567 3.79 -7.13 32.32
C GLY A 567 2.53 -6.57 31.68
N HIS A 568 2.45 -5.25 31.53
CA HIS A 568 1.29 -4.58 30.94
C HIS A 568 1.68 -3.88 29.64
N VAL A 569 0.96 -4.20 28.57
CA VAL A 569 0.95 -3.46 27.31
C VAL A 569 -0.41 -2.80 27.18
N THR A 570 -0.44 -1.52 26.85
CA THR A 570 -1.67 -0.74 26.64
C THR A 570 -1.69 -0.23 25.21
N LEU A 571 -2.81 -0.43 24.53
CA LEU A 571 -3.07 0.04 23.18
C LEU A 571 -4.31 0.95 23.22
N THR A 572 -4.13 2.22 22.89
CA THR A 572 -5.21 3.22 22.88
C THR A 572 -5.45 3.75 21.46
N ALA A 573 -6.69 4.09 21.14
CA ALA A 573 -7.04 4.87 19.95
C ALA A 573 -8.03 5.98 20.33
N GLN A 574 -7.75 7.22 19.93
CA GLN A 574 -8.61 8.38 20.26
C GLN A 574 -8.62 9.40 19.11
N HIS A 575 -9.78 10.00 18.83
CA HIS A 575 -9.88 11.16 17.94
C HIS A 575 -9.51 12.44 18.70
N ARG A 576 -8.57 13.21 18.17
CA ARG A 576 -8.08 14.45 18.79
C ARG A 576 -7.80 15.52 17.72
N SER A 577 -8.61 16.59 17.72
CA SER A 577 -8.38 17.78 16.90
C SER A 577 -8.17 17.51 15.39
N GLY A 578 -9.04 16.70 14.79
CA GLY A 578 -8.97 16.37 13.35
C GLY A 578 -7.88 15.34 12.99
N ARG A 579 -7.28 14.68 13.98
CA ARG A 579 -6.33 13.57 13.79
C ARG A 579 -6.76 12.36 14.64
N ILE A 580 -6.43 11.17 14.15
CA ILE A 580 -6.45 9.95 14.96
C ILE A 580 -5.12 9.87 15.71
N VAL A 581 -5.17 9.58 17.01
CA VAL A 581 -3.98 9.29 17.83
C VAL A 581 -4.09 7.84 18.30
N ILE A 582 -3.05 7.05 18.02
CA ILE A 582 -2.91 5.66 18.46
C ILE A 582 -1.65 5.57 19.32
N GLU A 583 -1.78 5.07 20.54
CA GLU A 583 -0.64 4.96 21.46
C GLU A 583 -0.38 3.51 21.86
N VAL A 584 0.88 3.08 21.73
CA VAL A 584 1.38 1.78 22.18
C VAL A 584 2.27 2.04 23.39
N SER A 585 1.90 1.53 24.57
CA SER A 585 2.67 1.74 25.80
C SER A 585 2.97 0.44 26.53
N ASP A 586 4.19 0.30 27.04
CA ASP A 586 4.61 -0.77 27.96
C ASP A 586 4.90 -0.23 29.37
N ASP A 587 4.90 -1.11 30.37
CA ASP A 587 5.35 -0.82 31.75
C ASP A 587 6.77 -1.39 32.07
N GLY A 588 7.58 -1.55 31.03
CA GLY A 588 8.86 -2.26 31.01
C GLY A 588 10.06 -1.43 31.48
N ALA A 589 11.26 -1.82 31.03
CA ALA A 589 12.51 -1.18 31.41
C ALA A 589 12.63 0.27 30.91
N GLY A 590 11.89 0.65 29.86
CA GLY A 590 12.13 1.88 29.11
C GLY A 590 13.39 1.80 28.23
N ILE A 591 13.68 2.89 27.52
CA ILE A 591 14.85 3.00 26.64
C ILE A 591 16.07 3.35 27.47
N ASN A 592 17.07 2.46 27.51
CA ASN A 592 18.38 2.77 28.09
C ASN A 592 19.18 3.66 27.12
N ARG A 593 19.05 4.99 27.30
CA ARG A 593 19.66 6.01 26.44
C ARG A 593 21.18 5.93 26.35
N GLU A 594 21.85 5.48 27.41
CA GLU A 594 23.31 5.28 27.40
C GLU A 594 23.72 4.21 26.38
N ARG A 595 23.05 3.04 26.35
CA ARG A 595 23.29 2.00 25.35
C ARG A 595 22.89 2.42 23.95
N VAL A 596 21.79 3.14 23.77
CA VAL A 596 21.38 3.65 22.45
C VAL A 596 22.45 4.60 21.90
N LYS A 597 22.89 5.57 22.70
CA LYS A 597 23.96 6.50 22.32
C LYS A 597 25.29 5.77 22.06
N ALA A 598 25.68 4.83 22.91
CA ALA A 598 26.90 4.06 22.73
C ALA A 598 26.89 3.25 21.42
N LYS A 599 25.78 2.58 21.11
CA LYS A 599 25.61 1.82 19.85
C LYS A 599 25.59 2.74 18.62
N ALA A 600 25.01 3.93 18.73
CA ALA A 600 25.02 4.92 17.64
C ALA A 600 26.43 5.47 17.36
N ILE A 601 27.27 5.64 18.39
CA ILE A 601 28.70 5.98 18.23
C ILE A 601 29.47 4.80 17.62
N GLU A 602 29.22 3.57 18.07
CA GLU A 602 29.86 2.35 17.56
C GLU A 602 29.55 2.12 16.07
N ASN A 603 28.29 2.34 15.66
CA ASN A 603 27.84 2.25 14.27
C ASN A 603 28.23 3.48 13.42
N GLY A 604 28.90 4.50 13.99
CA GLY A 604 29.34 5.70 13.28
C GLY A 604 28.25 6.72 12.94
N LEU A 605 27.02 6.53 13.44
CA LEU A 605 25.86 7.38 13.15
C LEU A 605 25.91 8.74 13.86
N ILE A 606 26.62 8.83 15.00
CA ILE A 606 26.86 10.10 15.70
C ILE A 606 28.33 10.19 16.19
N PRO A 607 28.94 11.39 16.21
CA PRO A 607 30.27 11.56 16.77
C PRO A 607 30.26 11.43 18.30
N ALA A 608 31.37 10.97 18.87
CA ALA A 608 31.44 10.60 20.29
C ALA A 608 31.24 11.76 21.28
N ASP A 609 31.46 13.00 20.84
CA ASP A 609 31.28 14.24 21.59
C ASP A 609 29.88 14.87 21.42
N ALA A 610 29.00 14.28 20.60
CA ALA A 610 27.65 14.78 20.34
C ALA A 610 26.86 15.02 21.63
N GLN A 611 26.36 16.24 21.81
CA GLN A 611 25.43 16.61 22.88
C GLN A 611 24.02 16.59 22.31
N LEU A 612 23.27 15.56 22.69
CA LEU A 612 21.91 15.26 22.23
C LEU A 612 20.95 15.35 23.42
N SER A 613 19.72 15.80 23.19
CA SER A 613 18.67 15.71 24.21
C SER A 613 18.14 14.28 24.35
N ASP A 614 17.41 14.01 25.43
CA ASP A 614 16.75 12.71 25.65
C ASP A 614 15.86 12.29 24.47
N SER A 615 15.11 13.23 23.88
CA SER A 615 14.28 12.99 22.69
C SER A 615 15.10 12.76 21.43
N ASP A 616 16.26 13.41 21.28
CA ASP A 616 17.13 13.19 20.12
C ASP A 616 17.78 11.80 20.19
N ILE A 617 18.12 11.32 21.39
CA ILE A 617 18.63 9.96 21.62
C ILE A 617 17.54 8.92 21.37
N ASP A 618 16.32 9.14 21.88
CA ASP A 618 15.18 8.24 21.60
C ASP A 618 14.88 8.18 20.09
N ASN A 619 15.00 9.30 19.37
CA ASN A 619 14.84 9.35 17.91
C ASN A 619 15.93 8.58 17.13
N LEU A 620 17.10 8.28 17.71
CA LEU A 620 18.12 7.45 17.04
C LEU A 620 17.63 6.03 16.74
N LEU A 621 16.60 5.55 17.46
CA LEU A 621 15.95 4.27 17.19
C LEU A 621 15.32 4.19 15.79
N PHE A 622 15.02 5.33 15.17
CA PHE A 622 14.44 5.41 13.83
C PHE A 622 15.48 5.50 12.71
N LEU A 623 16.78 5.43 13.00
CA LEU A 623 17.82 5.54 11.97
C LEU A 623 17.92 4.25 11.15
N PRO A 624 18.09 4.34 9.81
CA PRO A 624 18.31 3.17 8.96
C PRO A 624 19.44 2.28 9.47
N GLY A 625 19.16 0.99 9.62
CA GLY A 625 20.12 0.01 10.15
C GLY A 625 20.41 0.09 11.66
N PHE A 626 19.70 0.93 12.43
CA PHE A 626 19.84 0.97 13.88
C PHE A 626 19.08 -0.19 14.56
N SER A 627 19.72 -1.36 14.64
CA SER A 627 19.28 -2.44 15.51
C SER A 627 20.05 -2.46 16.83
N THR A 628 19.35 -2.73 17.92
CA THR A 628 19.96 -2.97 19.25
C THR A 628 20.28 -4.45 19.51
N ALA A 629 19.89 -5.35 18.61
CA ALA A 629 20.22 -6.77 18.66
C ALA A 629 21.64 -7.03 18.13
N ALA A 630 22.35 -7.97 18.76
CA ALA A 630 23.69 -8.38 18.36
C ALA A 630 23.70 -9.54 17.33
N GLU A 631 22.54 -10.17 17.12
CA GLU A 631 22.31 -11.25 16.16
C GLU A 631 21.03 -10.94 15.37
N ILE A 632 21.00 -11.29 14.09
CA ILE A 632 19.79 -11.21 13.26
C ILE A 632 18.90 -12.40 13.65
N SER A 633 17.79 -12.13 14.35
CA SER A 633 16.86 -13.18 14.72
C SER A 633 16.09 -13.70 13.51
N ASN A 634 16.21 -15.00 13.23
CA ASN A 634 15.49 -15.68 12.15
C ASN A 634 13.95 -15.58 12.27
N LEU A 635 13.41 -15.16 13.42
CA LEU A 635 11.98 -14.88 13.62
C LEU A 635 11.50 -13.59 12.94
N SER A 636 12.39 -12.82 12.30
CA SER A 636 12.09 -11.59 11.55
C SER A 636 12.62 -11.67 10.11
N GLY A 637 12.17 -12.67 9.34
CA GLY A 637 12.58 -12.98 7.96
C GLY A 637 12.27 -11.93 6.88
N ARG A 638 12.10 -10.65 7.26
CA ARG A 638 11.96 -9.49 6.36
C ARG A 638 12.88 -8.31 6.73
N GLY A 639 13.74 -8.44 7.76
CA GLY A 639 14.72 -7.41 8.12
C GLY A 639 14.13 -6.09 8.63
N VAL A 640 12.84 -6.08 9.00
CA VAL A 640 12.09 -4.87 9.39
C VAL A 640 12.65 -4.29 10.69
N GLY A 641 13.12 -3.04 10.63
CA GLY A 641 13.47 -2.24 11.80
C GLY A 641 12.40 -1.20 12.15
N MET A 642 12.72 -0.36 13.14
CA MET A 642 11.86 0.75 13.57
C MET A 642 11.91 1.94 12.59
N ASP A 643 12.95 2.01 11.75
CA ASP A 643 13.03 2.83 10.53
C ASP A 643 11.82 2.57 9.60
N VAL A 644 11.57 1.31 9.23
CA VAL A 644 10.45 0.91 8.36
C VAL A 644 9.10 1.30 8.98
N VAL A 645 8.92 1.10 10.29
CA VAL A 645 7.72 1.52 11.03
C VAL A 645 7.43 3.02 10.83
N LYS A 646 8.47 3.85 10.94
CA LYS A 646 8.36 5.30 10.74
C LYS A 646 8.06 5.66 9.29
N SER A 647 8.74 5.04 8.32
CA SER A 647 8.48 5.27 6.89
C SER A 647 7.05 4.89 6.50
N SER A 648 6.53 3.75 6.98
CA SER A 648 5.12 3.36 6.77
C SER A 648 4.13 4.38 7.37
N ILE A 649 4.44 4.96 8.53
CA ILE A 649 3.61 6.00 9.16
C ILE A 649 3.70 7.34 8.41
N GLN A 650 4.89 7.73 7.93
CA GLN A 650 5.09 8.93 7.10
C GLN A 650 4.31 8.81 5.77
N ALA A 651 4.31 7.64 5.13
CA ALA A 651 3.56 7.36 3.91
C ALA A 651 2.02 7.45 4.08
N LEU A 652 1.51 7.45 5.31
CA LEU A 652 0.11 7.71 5.66
C LEU A 652 -0.17 9.19 5.99
N GLY A 653 0.76 10.12 5.69
CA GLY A 653 0.69 11.51 6.16
C GLY A 653 0.84 11.66 7.68
N GLY A 654 1.30 10.58 8.34
CA GLY A 654 1.37 10.44 9.78
C GLY A 654 2.66 10.99 10.39
N ARG A 655 2.68 11.03 11.72
CA ARG A 655 3.88 11.33 12.53
C ARG A 655 3.93 10.35 13.70
N ILE A 656 5.11 9.79 13.98
CA ILE A 656 5.37 8.98 15.18
C ILE A 656 6.24 9.78 16.15
N SER A 657 6.06 9.54 17.45
CA SER A 657 6.86 10.13 18.52
C SER A 657 7.07 9.11 19.64
N ILE A 658 8.19 9.22 20.35
CA ILE A 658 8.56 8.36 21.48
C ILE A 658 8.56 9.19 22.76
N THR A 659 8.09 8.60 23.85
CA THR A 659 8.30 9.10 25.22
C THR A 659 8.63 7.91 26.10
N SER A 660 9.86 7.87 26.63
CA SER A 660 10.32 6.79 27.51
C SER A 660 10.87 7.31 28.83
N GLN A 661 10.69 6.52 29.89
CA GLN A 661 11.29 6.76 31.20
C GLN A 661 11.84 5.44 31.75
N GLU A 662 13.15 5.41 32.02
CA GLU A 662 13.83 4.23 32.52
C GLU A 662 13.21 3.73 33.85
N GLY A 663 13.02 2.42 33.93
CA GLY A 663 12.30 1.75 35.02
C GLY A 663 10.77 1.87 34.99
N LYS A 664 10.17 2.66 34.08
CA LYS A 664 8.71 2.82 33.96
C LYS A 664 8.11 2.32 32.65
N GLY A 665 8.88 2.25 31.58
CA GLY A 665 8.46 1.77 30.27
C GLY A 665 8.51 2.84 29.18
N THR A 666 8.00 2.49 28.00
CA THR A 666 7.96 3.36 26.82
C THR A 666 6.54 3.56 26.34
N THR A 667 6.25 4.75 25.81
CA THR A 667 5.04 5.07 25.04
C THR A 667 5.45 5.55 23.66
N PHE A 668 4.95 4.90 22.62
CA PHE A 668 4.99 5.37 21.24
C PHE A 668 3.63 5.99 20.92
N SER A 669 3.59 7.24 20.45
CA SER A 669 2.36 7.93 20.07
C SER A 669 2.38 8.25 18.58
N ILE A 670 1.45 7.67 17.83
CA ILE A 670 1.26 7.78 16.39
C ILE A 670 0.11 8.75 16.14
N SER A 671 0.30 9.78 15.30
CA SER A 671 -0.75 10.72 14.91
C SER A 671 -0.97 10.76 13.41
N LEU A 672 -2.18 10.40 12.98
CA LEU A 672 -2.57 10.21 11.59
C LEU A 672 -3.65 11.24 11.18
N PRO A 673 -3.67 11.71 9.92
CA PRO A 673 -4.80 12.48 9.40
C PRO A 673 -6.08 11.62 9.37
N LEU A 674 -7.24 12.27 9.32
CA LEU A 674 -8.57 11.63 9.26
C LEU A 674 -9.09 11.43 7.83
N THR A 675 -8.24 11.63 6.81
CA THR A 675 -8.63 11.85 5.41
C THR A 675 -7.73 11.13 4.42
N LEU A 676 -8.11 11.21 3.12
CA LEU A 676 -7.19 11.27 1.97
C LEU A 676 -5.78 11.78 2.35
N ALA A 677 -4.75 11.17 1.77
CA ALA A 677 -3.37 11.53 2.01
C ALA A 677 -3.09 12.98 1.53
N VAL A 678 -2.82 13.87 2.48
CA VAL A 678 -2.50 15.28 2.26
C VAL A 678 -1.12 15.57 2.84
N LEU A 679 -0.31 16.31 2.08
CA LEU A 679 1.06 16.68 2.44
C LEU A 679 1.17 18.19 2.70
N ASP A 680 1.88 18.58 3.76
CA ASP A 680 2.36 19.96 3.93
C ASP A 680 3.53 20.18 2.94
N GLY A 681 3.33 20.94 1.87
CA GLY A 681 4.30 21.10 0.78
C GLY A 681 4.81 22.53 0.58
N MET A 682 6.07 22.66 0.18
CA MET A 682 6.62 23.90 -0.38
C MET A 682 6.56 23.80 -1.90
N VAL A 683 5.80 24.69 -2.55
CA VAL A 683 5.71 24.78 -4.01
C VAL A 683 6.88 25.61 -4.52
N VAL A 684 7.66 25.02 -5.42
CA VAL A 684 8.89 25.62 -5.98
C VAL A 684 8.90 25.47 -7.49
N ARG A 685 9.49 26.45 -8.17
CA ARG A 685 9.66 26.42 -9.63
C ARG A 685 11.12 26.17 -10.00
N VAL A 686 11.32 25.36 -11.03
CA VAL A 686 12.61 24.97 -11.57
C VAL A 686 12.48 24.97 -13.10
N ASP A 687 13.20 25.88 -13.75
CA ASP A 687 12.97 26.24 -15.15
C ASP A 687 11.50 26.68 -15.37
N ASP A 688 10.79 26.12 -16.35
CA ASP A 688 9.34 26.32 -16.56
C ASP A 688 8.46 25.32 -15.77
N GLU A 689 9.03 24.44 -14.94
CA GLU A 689 8.32 23.32 -14.27
C GLU A 689 8.04 23.57 -12.77
N THR A 690 6.86 23.14 -12.31
CA THR A 690 6.36 23.36 -10.95
C THR A 690 6.42 22.07 -10.10
N LEU A 691 7.13 22.12 -8.99
CA LEU A 691 7.45 20.96 -8.14
C LEU A 691 7.01 21.21 -6.68
N VAL A 692 6.80 20.13 -5.91
CA VAL A 692 6.47 20.21 -4.49
C VAL A 692 7.50 19.47 -3.64
N VAL A 693 8.15 20.20 -2.74
CA VAL A 693 9.11 19.64 -1.77
C VAL A 693 8.39 19.40 -0.43
N PRO A 694 8.45 18.19 0.16
CA PRO A 694 7.88 17.90 1.47
C PRO A 694 8.43 18.84 2.55
N LEU A 695 7.57 19.63 3.21
CA LEU A 695 8.00 20.67 4.14
C LEU A 695 8.77 20.11 5.35
N ASN A 696 8.48 18.86 5.74
CA ASN A 696 9.16 18.15 6.82
C ASN A 696 10.62 17.80 6.53
N ALA A 697 11.07 17.83 5.27
CA ALA A 697 12.46 17.60 4.90
C ALA A 697 13.30 18.90 4.85
N ILE A 698 12.65 20.06 4.80
CA ILE A 698 13.32 21.38 4.69
C ILE A 698 13.75 21.86 6.08
N LEU A 699 15.05 22.05 6.28
CA LEU A 699 15.64 22.54 7.53
C LEU A 699 15.68 24.08 7.60
N GLU A 700 16.13 24.71 6.51
CA GLU A 700 16.14 26.17 6.32
C GLU A 700 16.20 26.53 4.84
N THR A 701 15.78 27.74 4.48
CA THR A 701 15.92 28.29 3.12
C THR A 701 16.95 29.41 3.11
N LEU A 702 17.77 29.44 2.06
CA LEU A 702 18.98 30.26 1.94
C LEU A 702 19.07 30.91 0.55
N THR A 703 19.90 31.94 0.43
CA THR A 703 20.30 32.52 -0.87
C THR A 703 21.82 32.49 -0.95
N LEU A 704 22.37 31.91 -2.01
CA LEU A 704 23.82 31.68 -2.13
C LEU A 704 24.60 32.97 -2.42
N THR A 705 25.73 33.17 -1.74
CA THR A 705 26.74 34.18 -2.08
C THR A 705 28.03 33.53 -2.60
N ASP A 706 28.91 34.33 -3.22
CA ASP A 706 30.27 33.90 -3.61
C ASP A 706 31.08 33.29 -2.45
N ASN A 707 30.79 33.72 -1.21
CA ASN A 707 31.48 33.23 -0.02
C ASN A 707 30.99 31.87 0.45
N ASP A 708 29.81 31.43 0.04
CA ASP A 708 29.22 30.15 0.47
C ASP A 708 29.61 29.02 -0.49
N LEU A 709 29.63 29.31 -1.80
CA LEU A 709 29.96 28.33 -2.84
C LEU A 709 31.45 27.92 -2.82
N LYS A 710 31.75 26.62 -2.89
CA LYS A 710 33.11 26.08 -3.09
C LYS A 710 33.08 24.96 -4.13
N ALA A 711 34.04 24.91 -5.05
CA ALA A 711 34.16 23.81 -5.99
C ALA A 711 34.86 22.59 -5.35
N LEU A 712 34.30 21.40 -5.51
CA LEU A 712 34.85 20.14 -5.00
C LEU A 712 35.34 19.28 -6.17
N GLY A 713 36.49 19.69 -6.74
CA GLY A 713 37.03 19.05 -7.95
C GLY A 713 36.42 19.63 -9.25
N PRO A 714 36.33 18.83 -10.33
CA PRO A 714 36.04 19.35 -11.67
C PRO A 714 34.54 19.60 -11.92
N GLU A 715 33.64 18.74 -11.44
CA GLU A 715 32.24 18.70 -11.88
C GLU A 715 31.20 19.08 -10.80
N THR A 716 31.61 19.29 -9.54
CA THR A 716 30.67 19.52 -8.42
C THR A 716 31.01 20.74 -7.56
N HIS A 717 30.00 21.25 -6.86
CA HIS A 717 30.06 22.31 -5.86
C HIS A 717 29.55 21.81 -4.49
N VAL A 718 30.01 22.47 -3.43
CA VAL A 718 29.49 22.36 -2.07
C VAL A 718 29.20 23.75 -1.50
N VAL A 719 28.21 23.85 -0.61
CA VAL A 719 27.88 25.06 0.12
C VAL A 719 28.49 25.01 1.52
N GLN A 720 29.16 26.09 1.92
CA GLN A 720 29.75 26.20 3.26
C GLN A 720 28.73 26.77 4.26
N ILE A 721 27.98 25.90 4.94
CA ILE A 721 26.88 26.28 5.84
C ILE A 721 27.33 26.11 7.30
N ARG A 722 27.27 27.20 8.08
CA ARG A 722 27.56 27.24 9.53
C ARG A 722 28.93 26.63 9.93
N GLY A 723 29.88 26.55 8.99
CA GLY A 723 31.22 25.99 9.18
C GLY A 723 31.41 24.55 8.65
N GLY A 724 30.32 23.84 8.32
CA GLY A 724 30.37 22.57 7.58
C GLY A 724 30.32 22.79 6.06
N PHE A 725 30.50 21.71 5.30
CA PHE A 725 30.27 21.67 3.85
C PHE A 725 29.12 20.72 3.52
N VAL A 726 28.23 21.14 2.62
CA VAL A 726 27.02 20.42 2.22
C VAL A 726 27.04 20.27 0.69
N PRO A 727 26.77 19.08 0.10
CA PRO A 727 26.67 18.93 -1.35
C PRO A 727 25.61 19.86 -1.94
N LEU A 728 25.96 20.54 -3.03
CA LEU A 728 25.02 21.32 -3.83
C LEU A 728 24.45 20.44 -4.94
N LEU A 729 23.13 20.39 -5.05
CA LEU A 729 22.38 19.68 -6.07
C LEU A 729 21.53 20.71 -6.83
N ASP A 730 21.62 20.71 -8.17
CA ASP A 730 20.78 21.53 -9.02
C ASP A 730 19.55 20.73 -9.42
N LEU A 731 18.40 21.02 -8.79
CA LEU A 731 17.19 20.21 -8.93
C LEU A 731 16.76 20.07 -10.40
N GLY A 732 16.97 21.11 -11.21
CA GLY A 732 16.67 21.08 -12.64
C GLY A 732 17.66 20.26 -13.47
N ALA A 733 18.89 20.08 -13.00
CA ALA A 733 19.88 19.23 -13.67
C ALA A 733 19.72 17.76 -13.28
N GLU A 734 19.44 17.46 -12.00
CA GLU A 734 19.25 16.08 -11.53
C GLU A 734 17.93 15.46 -12.03
N LEU A 735 16.86 16.27 -12.20
CA LEU A 735 15.62 15.83 -12.86
C LEU A 735 15.65 15.95 -14.40
N GLY A 736 16.75 16.41 -14.98
CA GLY A 736 16.97 16.45 -16.44
C GLY A 736 16.28 17.58 -17.21
N TYR A 737 15.55 18.49 -16.55
CA TYR A 737 14.91 19.65 -17.17
C TYR A 737 15.93 20.61 -17.82
N ARG A 738 17.11 20.79 -17.23
CA ARG A 738 18.17 21.69 -17.72
C ARG A 738 19.57 21.09 -17.62
N GLN A 739 20.54 21.80 -18.18
CA GLN A 739 21.95 21.58 -17.88
C GLN A 739 22.38 22.36 -16.61
N PRO A 740 23.45 21.95 -15.91
CA PRO A 740 23.95 22.68 -14.75
C PRO A 740 24.29 24.14 -15.08
N LEU A 741 23.83 25.06 -14.24
CA LEU A 741 24.00 26.51 -14.42
C LEU A 741 25.49 26.94 -14.37
N ASP A 742 25.84 27.96 -15.17
CA ASP A 742 27.18 28.57 -15.17
C ASP A 742 27.55 29.22 -13.81
N SER A 743 26.54 29.62 -13.03
CA SER A 743 26.71 30.16 -11.67
C SER A 743 25.44 29.93 -10.85
N TYR A 744 25.64 29.67 -9.56
CA TYR A 744 24.58 29.51 -8.55
C TYR A 744 24.50 30.70 -7.58
N VAL A 745 25.32 31.73 -7.79
CA VAL A 745 25.37 32.92 -6.91
C VAL A 745 24.11 33.75 -7.08
N GLY A 746 23.42 34.04 -5.98
CA GLY A 746 22.08 34.63 -5.96
C GLY A 746 20.93 33.61 -6.09
N GLY A 747 21.22 32.34 -6.36
CA GLY A 747 20.23 31.26 -6.41
C GLY A 747 19.60 30.96 -5.05
N ILE A 748 18.34 30.54 -5.06
CA ILE A 748 17.62 30.11 -3.86
C ILE A 748 17.99 28.65 -3.58
N VAL A 749 18.23 28.33 -2.31
CA VAL A 749 18.57 26.99 -1.86
C VAL A 749 17.65 26.55 -0.73
N LEU A 750 17.10 25.34 -0.87
CA LEU A 750 16.50 24.60 0.23
C LEU A 750 17.59 23.73 0.87
N LEU A 751 17.93 23.96 2.14
CA LEU A 751 18.73 23.02 2.89
C LEU A 751 17.82 21.90 3.38
N ILE A 752 17.91 20.72 2.75
CA ILE A 752 17.18 19.53 3.17
C ILE A 752 18.03 18.63 4.09
N GLY A 753 17.36 17.92 4.99
CA GLY A 753 17.95 16.90 5.85
C GLY A 753 17.44 15.50 5.49
N GLN A 754 18.35 14.55 5.36
CA GLN A 754 18.03 13.12 5.29
C GLN A 754 17.99 12.52 6.70
N GLU A 755 17.37 11.35 6.82
CA GLU A 755 17.12 10.72 8.12
C GLU A 755 18.42 10.22 8.80
N ASP A 756 19.43 9.84 8.01
CA ASP A 756 20.78 9.44 8.45
C ASP A 756 21.64 10.61 8.98
N GLY A 757 21.11 11.84 8.97
CA GLY A 757 21.80 13.06 9.37
C GLY A 757 22.60 13.75 8.26
N ASN A 758 22.68 13.15 7.06
CA ASN A 758 23.20 13.84 5.88
C ASN A 758 22.28 15.00 5.48
N ARG A 759 22.84 15.93 4.70
CA ARG A 759 22.16 17.14 4.24
C ARG A 759 22.53 17.40 2.80
N ALA A 760 21.61 17.99 2.05
CA ALA A 760 21.87 18.49 0.71
C ALA A 760 21.30 19.90 0.55
N ALA A 761 21.95 20.70 -0.28
CA ALA A 761 21.48 22.01 -0.70
C ALA A 761 20.84 21.85 -2.08
N LEU A 762 19.50 21.87 -2.16
CA LEU A 762 18.77 21.85 -3.43
C LEU A 762 18.60 23.27 -3.96
N VAL A 763 19.14 23.55 -5.14
CA VAL A 763 18.89 24.80 -5.87
C VAL A 763 17.48 24.77 -6.45
N VAL A 764 16.75 25.88 -6.26
CA VAL A 764 15.46 26.16 -6.90
C VAL A 764 15.47 27.60 -7.43
N ASP A 765 14.64 27.89 -8.43
CA ASP A 765 14.68 29.20 -9.10
C ASP A 765 13.69 30.18 -8.46
N ALA A 766 12.55 29.65 -8.01
CA ALA A 766 11.59 30.36 -7.17
C ALA A 766 11.01 29.44 -6.08
N ILE A 767 10.67 30.02 -4.94
CA ILE A 767 9.68 29.46 -4.01
C ILE A 767 8.41 30.27 -4.24
N GLU A 768 7.32 29.60 -4.56
CA GLU A 768 6.07 30.25 -4.98
C GLU A 768 5.05 30.33 -3.84
N ASP A 769 4.85 29.22 -3.10
CA ASP A 769 3.88 29.16 -2.00
C ASP A 769 4.19 28.01 -1.03
N GLN A 770 3.57 28.02 0.15
CA GLN A 770 3.55 26.90 1.10
C GLN A 770 2.10 26.50 1.38
N ARG A 771 1.65 25.39 0.80
CA ARG A 771 0.25 24.93 0.87
C ARG A 771 0.13 23.44 1.14
N GLN A 772 -1.05 23.02 1.60
CA GLN A 772 -1.40 21.60 1.67
C GLN A 772 -1.81 21.10 0.30
N VAL A 773 -1.26 19.95 -0.10
CA VAL A 773 -1.48 19.32 -1.41
C VAL A 773 -2.02 17.91 -1.28
N VAL A 774 -2.87 17.48 -2.20
CA VAL A 774 -3.49 16.13 -2.17
C VAL A 774 -2.59 15.16 -2.93
N ILE A 775 -2.10 14.13 -2.25
CA ILE A 775 -1.23 13.13 -2.85
C ILE A 775 -2.05 12.24 -3.79
N LYS A 776 -1.68 12.22 -5.08
CA LYS A 776 -2.10 11.20 -6.06
C LYS A 776 -0.91 10.30 -6.39
N GLY A 777 -1.08 8.99 -6.24
CA GLY A 777 -0.05 8.00 -6.55
C GLY A 777 0.23 7.91 -8.06
N LEU A 778 1.50 7.73 -8.42
CA LEU A 778 1.96 7.53 -9.81
C LEU A 778 2.16 6.04 -10.18
N GLU A 779 2.22 5.18 -9.17
CA GLU A 779 2.73 3.79 -9.25
C GLU A 779 1.98 2.95 -10.31
N GLY A 780 0.65 3.02 -10.33
CA GLY A 780 -0.20 2.26 -11.26
C GLY A 780 -0.27 2.79 -12.70
N SER A 781 0.58 3.75 -13.09
CA SER A 781 0.65 4.25 -14.47
C SER A 781 2.07 4.57 -14.95
N TYR A 782 3.01 4.81 -14.04
CA TYR A 782 4.39 5.19 -14.36
C TYR A 782 5.44 4.39 -13.58
N GLY A 783 5.03 3.45 -12.71
CA GLY A 783 5.92 2.74 -11.81
C GLY A 783 6.59 3.66 -10.79
N ARG A 784 7.78 3.26 -10.29
CA ARG A 784 8.61 4.10 -9.42
C ARG A 784 9.53 4.98 -10.26
N VAL A 785 9.32 6.29 -10.21
CA VAL A 785 10.19 7.29 -10.83
C VAL A 785 11.25 7.77 -9.81
N PRO A 786 12.56 7.69 -10.10
CA PRO A 786 13.62 8.13 -9.19
C PRO A 786 13.44 9.57 -8.69
N GLY A 787 13.57 9.77 -7.37
CA GLY A 787 13.48 11.08 -6.73
C GLY A 787 12.06 11.68 -6.66
N ILE A 788 11.03 10.96 -7.08
CA ILE A 788 9.63 11.41 -7.09
C ILE A 788 8.75 10.43 -6.31
N ALA A 789 8.10 10.94 -5.26
CA ALA A 789 7.21 10.16 -4.40
C ALA A 789 5.79 10.03 -4.97
N ALA A 790 5.27 11.08 -5.60
CA ALA A 790 3.87 11.17 -6.04
C ALA A 790 3.65 12.39 -6.97
N ALA A 791 2.39 12.65 -7.34
CA ALA A 791 1.97 13.91 -7.94
C ALA A 791 0.84 14.58 -7.14
N THR A 792 0.58 15.85 -7.42
CA THR A 792 -0.62 16.60 -7.00
C THR A 792 -1.13 17.42 -8.18
N ILE A 793 -2.36 17.92 -8.07
CA ILE A 793 -2.88 18.99 -8.92
C ILE A 793 -2.93 20.28 -8.09
N LEU A 794 -2.47 21.39 -8.65
CA LEU A 794 -2.35 22.68 -7.99
C LEU A 794 -3.62 23.54 -8.15
N GLY A 795 -3.60 24.71 -7.51
CA GLY A 795 -4.73 25.66 -7.46
C GLY A 795 -5.02 26.38 -8.78
N ASP A 796 -4.26 26.12 -9.83
CA ASP A 796 -4.44 26.59 -11.21
C ASP A 796 -4.78 25.43 -12.18
N GLY A 797 -4.82 24.19 -11.69
CA GLY A 797 -5.00 22.99 -12.50
C GLY A 797 -3.70 22.41 -13.08
N GLN A 798 -2.52 23.00 -12.82
CA GLN A 798 -1.25 22.39 -13.19
C GLN A 798 -1.02 21.10 -12.38
N ILE A 799 -0.39 20.10 -13.00
CA ILE A 799 0.12 18.93 -12.30
C ILE A 799 1.52 19.28 -11.78
N ALA A 800 1.78 19.03 -10.49
CA ALA A 800 3.08 19.23 -9.88
C ALA A 800 3.57 17.93 -9.24
N LEU A 801 4.87 17.64 -9.40
CA LEU A 801 5.48 16.41 -8.91
C LEU A 801 5.97 16.59 -7.47
N ILE A 802 5.59 15.66 -6.59
CA ILE A 802 5.99 15.62 -5.18
C ILE A 802 7.30 14.84 -5.10
N LEU A 803 8.37 15.51 -4.67
CA LEU A 803 9.71 14.90 -4.60
C LEU A 803 9.85 13.93 -3.43
N ASP A 804 10.72 12.93 -3.58
CA ASP A 804 11.33 12.18 -2.47
C ASP A 804 12.75 12.73 -2.21
N PRO A 805 12.96 13.53 -1.15
CA PRO A 805 14.27 14.08 -0.82
C PRO A 805 15.33 13.04 -0.44
N THR A 806 14.92 11.83 -0.04
CA THR A 806 15.85 10.76 0.33
C THR A 806 16.36 10.05 -0.92
N ASP A 807 15.45 9.64 -1.80
CA ASP A 807 15.77 8.97 -3.06
C ASP A 807 16.50 9.91 -4.03
N LEU A 808 16.06 11.18 -4.11
CA LEU A 808 16.70 12.20 -4.95
C LEU A 808 18.16 12.43 -4.55
N VAL A 809 18.47 12.60 -3.27
CA VAL A 809 19.86 12.81 -2.81
C VAL A 809 20.68 11.52 -2.92
N GLY A 810 20.06 10.35 -2.73
CA GLY A 810 20.71 9.05 -2.89
C GLY A 810 21.10 8.70 -4.33
N GLN A 811 20.35 9.20 -5.32
CA GLN A 811 20.59 8.96 -6.76
C GLN A 811 21.21 10.15 -7.50
N ALA A 812 21.32 11.33 -6.87
CA ALA A 812 21.86 12.53 -7.49
C ALA A 812 23.29 12.35 -8.00
N SER A 813 23.56 12.87 -9.20
CA SER A 813 24.87 12.88 -9.82
C SER A 813 25.85 13.87 -9.16
N GLY A 814 25.33 14.86 -8.42
CA GLY A 814 26.08 15.96 -7.82
C GLY A 814 26.59 16.98 -8.84
N ARG A 815 26.21 16.86 -10.12
CA ARG A 815 26.81 17.58 -11.24
C ARG A 815 26.27 19.00 -11.30
N THR A 816 27.02 19.89 -10.69
CA THR A 816 26.72 21.33 -10.57
C THR A 816 27.74 22.18 -11.33
N ARG A 817 28.39 21.62 -12.38
CA ARG A 817 29.30 22.33 -13.29
C ARG A 817 29.27 21.70 -14.68
N THR A 818 29.18 22.52 -15.72
CA THR A 818 29.40 22.07 -17.10
C THR A 818 30.86 21.67 -17.31
N ARG A 819 31.09 20.57 -18.03
CA ARG A 819 32.43 20.00 -18.25
C ARG A 819 33.22 20.87 -19.22
N GLN A 820 34.02 21.81 -18.69
CA GLN A 820 34.86 22.68 -19.50
C GLN A 820 35.74 21.84 -20.46
N PRO A 821 35.73 22.14 -21.77
CA PRO A 821 36.58 21.43 -22.72
C PRO A 821 38.04 21.69 -22.36
N GLN A 822 38.76 20.62 -22.02
CA GLN A 822 40.16 20.70 -21.61
C GLN A 822 40.96 21.37 -22.74
N PRO A 823 41.68 22.47 -22.49
CA PRO A 823 42.40 23.17 -23.56
C PRO A 823 43.44 22.20 -24.15
N ALA A 824 43.27 21.88 -25.43
CA ALA A 824 44.11 20.91 -26.12
C ALA A 824 45.59 21.32 -25.97
N LEU A 825 46.41 20.40 -25.45
CA LEU A 825 47.85 20.61 -25.29
C LEU A 825 48.47 20.73 -26.68
N VAL A 826 48.71 21.97 -27.11
CA VAL A 826 49.38 22.30 -28.37
C VAL A 826 50.84 21.86 -28.27
N GLY A 827 51.19 20.81 -29.01
CA GLY A 827 52.56 20.34 -29.26
C GLY A 827 53.18 20.97 -30.49
#